data_AF-A8FQ40-F1
#
_entry.id   AF-A8FQ40-F1
#
_cell.length_a   1.000
_cell.length_b   1.000
_cell.length_c   1.000
_cell.angle_alpha   90.00
_cell.angle_beta   90.00
_cell.angle_gamma   90.00
#
_symmetry.space_group_name_H-M   'P 1'
#
loop_
_entity.id
_entity.type
_entity.pdbx_description
1 polymer ?
#
loop_
_entity_poly.entity_id
_entity_poly.type
_entity_poly.pdbx_seq_one_letter_code
_entity_poly.pdbx_strand_id
1 'polypeptide(L)'
;MERRSFLKMSAALSCAATVSGCNSSSKDVEVVPPTPPVAGENLNWSACLVNCGSNCPVQVFSTDGVITRVESEFTTTDKYGDHDVRACLRGRSLRKRVYAPDRLKYPMKRVGPRGSGQFERISWDEALDLVAEKLQGTIDQYGNESIHFTYNSGARYHFSGKQCLYRLMNLKGGYLNAYGDYSWSQIYEAAGQTYGSAGPGWQGSSVSEMQNSDLVLMVGYNPSEIRMSGSGEAYDFLMQKQKNKFKTILIDPRYTDSAVGKEDQWLAIRPGTDAALFEALAYEWITTNTVDQAFLDKYCVGYDEKTMPAGVGYEESYKAYILDNTTVGSSIPGVNAKTPEWAAAITGIEAHIIVELARELAAARAPFIQIAASLNRQAAGENNTRAGYMLPILLGQLGLPGTNCGGLCKGSFLHAPFMPTGSNPVKKAISFFTFTQAIEDGKNMTVLSDGVQGVDTDEEGDGKLGTDIKAIINYGGNALINQHSDVRKTEKLLQDESKCEFILVVDNWMTPSAKFADVLLPDVTWLESEDLIYQSYAAGDTATLVQMSSGVDPMFESRPIYEVCVDLAKRMGVEAEFTEGKSRKDWLDQFYAESKAATPGLPDKEVMLTQGIYRKYLPDGGYIVLEDFRNDPEANPLGTPSGKIEIYSSRLADKARTWKLKEGDVISALPKYVPTWEGYEDTETKKKYPLQLTGYHTKGRAHSSYHNVPWLREVVQDAVWMNPLDANKRGLKTGDKVHIFNDRGTIEVEVKVTPRIMVGVTALGQGAWFQPGGDVDKGGCLNVLTTQRTTPVTKGNPQHTNLVEIRKV
;
A
#
# COMPACT_ATOMS: atom_id res chain seq x y z
N MET A 1 43.81 3.59 24.46
CA MET A 1 42.57 4.11 25.07
C MET A 1 41.42 3.52 24.27
N GLU A 2 40.63 2.63 24.87
CA GLU A 2 39.61 1.82 24.19
C GLU A 2 38.48 2.67 23.58
N ARG A 3 38.02 2.31 22.37
CA ARG A 3 36.96 3.00 21.59
C ARG A 3 35.65 3.18 22.39
N ARG A 4 35.40 2.30 23.37
CA ARG A 4 34.27 2.35 24.30
C ARG A 4 34.39 3.47 25.34
N SER A 5 35.60 3.85 25.74
CA SER A 5 35.84 4.90 26.72
C SER A 5 35.76 6.30 26.10
N PHE A 6 36.19 6.44 24.83
CA PHE A 6 36.03 7.69 24.09
C PHE A 6 34.55 8.00 23.81
N LEU A 7 33.76 7.03 23.35
CA LEU A 7 32.32 7.22 23.11
C LEU A 7 31.52 7.56 24.38
N LYS A 8 31.90 7.00 25.54
CA LYS A 8 31.31 7.37 26.83
C LYS A 8 31.66 8.80 27.24
N MET A 9 32.88 9.26 26.94
CA MET A 9 33.33 10.61 27.28
C MET A 9 32.73 11.67 26.33
N SER A 10 32.56 11.34 25.04
CA SER A 10 31.88 12.20 24.07
C SER A 10 30.39 12.36 24.38
N ALA A 11 29.71 11.27 24.79
CA ALA A 11 28.31 11.32 25.22
C ALA A 11 28.11 12.11 26.53
N ALA A 12 29.08 12.02 27.46
CA ALA A 12 29.02 12.78 28.72
C ALA A 12 29.23 14.30 28.51
N LEU A 13 30.08 14.70 27.56
CA LEU A 13 30.37 16.12 27.29
C LEU A 13 29.27 16.81 26.45
N SER A 14 28.57 16.08 25.57
CA SER A 14 27.45 16.66 24.80
C SER A 14 26.14 16.74 25.61
N CYS A 15 25.99 15.95 26.68
CA CYS A 15 24.81 16.02 27.56
C CYS A 15 24.95 17.06 28.70
N ALA A 16 26.14 17.61 28.92
CA ALA A 16 26.37 18.57 30.01
C ALA A 16 25.94 20.02 29.70
N ALA A 17 25.62 20.36 28.44
CA ALA A 17 25.21 21.71 28.05
C ALA A 17 23.69 21.90 27.92
N THR A 18 22.87 20.86 28.12
CA THR A 18 21.40 20.96 28.01
C THR A 18 20.63 20.29 29.16
N VAL A 19 21.32 19.85 30.23
CA VAL A 19 20.68 19.24 31.41
C VAL A 19 21.05 20.01 32.67
N SER A 20 20.52 21.23 32.79
CA SER A 20 20.42 21.93 34.08
C SER A 20 18.97 22.14 34.52
N GLY A 21 18.03 21.37 33.96
CA GLY A 21 16.63 21.41 34.37
C GLY A 21 15.88 20.16 33.97
N CYS A 22 16.17 19.02 34.60
CA CYS A 22 15.25 17.89 34.77
C CYS A 22 15.91 16.84 35.68
N ASN A 23 15.58 16.92 36.96
CA ASN A 23 15.86 15.88 37.94
C ASN A 23 14.62 14.98 37.98
N SER A 24 14.62 13.84 37.29
CA SER A 24 13.58 12.82 37.50
C SER A 24 14.17 11.42 37.40
N SER A 25 14.22 10.76 38.56
CA SER A 25 14.38 9.32 38.66
C SER A 25 13.13 8.67 38.06
N SER A 26 13.29 7.61 37.26
CA SER A 26 12.18 6.90 36.60
C SER A 26 11.34 6.04 37.55
N LYS A 27 11.44 6.25 38.87
CA LYS A 27 10.70 5.49 39.89
C LYS A 27 9.41 6.17 40.36
N ASP A 28 9.17 7.43 39.98
CA ASP A 28 8.05 8.24 40.48
C ASP A 28 7.08 8.69 39.38
N VAL A 29 6.89 7.89 38.32
CA VAL A 29 5.75 8.14 37.43
C VAL A 29 4.52 7.57 38.11
N GLU A 30 3.87 8.39 38.93
CA GLU A 30 2.46 8.18 39.29
C GLU A 30 1.68 8.08 37.99
N VAL A 31 1.24 6.88 37.65
CA VAL A 31 0.24 6.67 36.60
C VAL A 31 -1.05 7.26 37.14
N VAL A 32 -1.30 8.54 36.85
CA VAL A 32 -2.58 9.17 37.16
C VAL A 32 -3.62 8.47 36.28
N PRO A 33 -4.59 7.73 36.85
CA PRO A 33 -5.67 7.16 36.07
C PRO A 33 -6.44 8.31 35.40
N PRO A 34 -7.00 8.11 34.20
CA PRO A 34 -7.82 9.13 33.56
C PRO A 34 -8.92 9.61 34.53
N THR A 35 -9.07 10.93 34.65
CA THR A 35 -10.09 11.55 35.48
C THR A 35 -11.47 10.97 35.12
N PRO A 36 -12.32 10.60 36.09
CA PRO A 36 -13.67 10.11 35.81
C PRO A 36 -14.41 11.07 34.86
N PRO A 37 -15.30 10.56 34.00
CA PRO A 37 -16.00 11.38 33.03
C PRO A 37 -16.66 12.58 33.73
N VAL A 38 -16.58 13.74 33.08
CA VAL A 38 -17.35 14.91 33.49
C VAL A 38 -18.82 14.47 33.47
N ALA A 39 -19.56 14.70 34.55
CA ALA A 39 -20.96 14.30 34.62
C ALA A 39 -21.72 14.88 33.41
N GLY A 40 -22.39 14.00 32.64
CA GLY A 40 -23.11 14.38 31.40
C GLY A 40 -22.38 14.05 30.08
N GLU A 41 -21.28 13.30 30.10
CA GLU A 41 -20.56 12.86 28.89
C GLU A 41 -21.11 11.52 28.36
N ASN A 42 -21.50 11.48 27.08
CA ASN A 42 -21.89 10.28 26.35
C ASN A 42 -20.65 9.59 25.77
N LEU A 43 -20.49 8.29 26.03
CA LEU A 43 -19.46 7.45 25.45
C LEU A 43 -20.04 6.60 24.32
N ASN A 44 -19.42 6.68 23.15
CA ASN A 44 -19.68 5.83 22.00
C ASN A 44 -18.37 5.20 21.50
N TRP A 45 -18.50 4.14 20.73
CA TRP A 45 -17.36 3.49 20.09
C TRP A 45 -17.35 3.76 18.59
N SER A 46 -16.16 3.99 18.05
CA SER A 46 -15.93 4.15 16.62
C SER A 46 -14.60 3.50 16.23
N ALA A 47 -14.22 3.59 14.96
CA ALA A 47 -12.96 3.08 14.45
C ALA A 47 -12.29 4.05 13.47
N CYS A 48 -10.96 3.98 13.36
CA CYS A 48 -10.17 4.77 12.43
C CYS A 48 -10.19 4.15 11.02
N LEU A 49 -11.15 4.54 10.17
CA LEU A 49 -11.45 3.86 8.90
C LEU A 49 -10.64 4.32 7.68
N VAL A 50 -9.38 4.72 7.87
CA VAL A 50 -8.49 5.06 6.76
C VAL A 50 -7.85 3.78 6.17
N ASN A 51 -7.38 3.82 4.92
CA ASN A 51 -6.63 2.72 4.30
C ASN A 51 -5.21 2.47 4.89
N CYS A 52 -5.08 2.37 6.22
CA CYS A 52 -3.93 1.72 6.83
C CYS A 52 -4.17 0.22 7.05
N GLY A 53 -5.44 -0.21 7.02
CA GLY A 53 -5.87 -1.59 7.22
C GLY A 53 -6.09 -1.99 8.68
N SER A 54 -5.63 -1.19 9.66
CA SER A 54 -5.74 -1.57 11.07
C SER A 54 -7.09 -1.26 11.70
N ASN A 55 -7.88 -0.33 11.15
CA ASN A 55 -9.23 0.03 11.65
C ASN A 55 -9.33 0.12 13.19
N CYS A 56 -8.35 0.76 13.85
CA CYS A 56 -8.22 0.70 15.30
C CYS A 56 -9.48 1.24 16.00
N PRO A 57 -9.96 0.57 17.06
CA PRO A 57 -11.07 1.06 17.88
C PRO A 57 -10.68 2.36 18.58
N VAL A 58 -11.65 3.24 18.73
CA VAL A 58 -11.53 4.48 19.51
C VAL A 58 -12.77 4.70 20.36
N GLN A 59 -12.55 5.22 21.55
CA GLN A 59 -13.61 5.71 22.43
C GLN A 59 -13.88 7.17 22.09
N VAL A 60 -15.13 7.50 21.80
CA VAL A 60 -15.56 8.84 21.40
C VAL A 60 -16.46 9.38 22.50
N PHE A 61 -16.05 10.50 23.08
CA PHE A 61 -16.80 11.13 24.16
C PHE A 61 -17.42 12.42 23.64
N SER A 62 -18.68 12.66 24.02
CA SER A 62 -19.44 13.81 23.58
C SER A 62 -20.32 14.40 24.67
N THR A 63 -20.57 15.70 24.60
CA THR A 63 -21.49 16.44 25.47
C THR A 63 -22.25 17.44 24.60
N ASP A 64 -23.57 17.52 24.75
CA ASP A 64 -24.44 18.44 24.01
C ASP A 64 -24.22 18.40 22.48
N GLY A 65 -24.08 17.18 21.93
CA GLY A 65 -23.89 16.97 20.49
C GLY A 65 -22.49 17.33 19.96
N VAL A 66 -21.51 17.58 20.83
CA VAL A 66 -20.13 17.93 20.46
C VAL A 66 -19.14 16.90 20.98
N ILE A 67 -18.22 16.45 20.13
CA ILE A 67 -17.12 15.55 20.49
C ILE A 67 -16.07 16.32 21.31
N THR A 68 -15.93 15.96 22.57
CA THR A 68 -15.03 16.59 23.54
C THR A 68 -13.63 15.96 23.47
N ARG A 69 -13.55 14.63 23.36
CA ARG A 69 -12.30 13.86 23.25
C ARG A 69 -12.46 12.56 22.46
N VAL A 70 -11.32 12.06 22.01
CA VAL A 70 -11.18 10.73 21.42
C VAL A 70 -10.00 10.04 22.11
N GLU A 71 -10.24 8.85 22.65
CA GLU A 71 -9.23 8.04 23.34
C GLU A 71 -9.03 6.69 22.64
N SER A 72 -7.90 6.04 22.94
CA SER A 72 -7.70 4.65 22.54
C SER A 72 -8.54 3.71 23.39
N GLU A 73 -8.68 2.47 22.94
CA GLU A 73 -9.20 1.40 23.78
C GLU A 73 -8.25 1.11 24.97
N PHE A 74 -8.79 1.03 26.19
CA PHE A 74 -8.11 0.63 27.42
C PHE A 74 -9.01 -0.27 28.27
N THR A 75 -9.41 -1.43 27.73
CA THR A 75 -10.48 -2.25 28.33
C THR A 75 -10.03 -3.62 28.82
N THR A 76 -8.73 -3.95 28.69
CA THR A 76 -8.19 -5.24 29.10
C THR A 76 -6.93 -5.10 29.97
N THR A 77 -6.29 -6.24 30.29
CA THR A 77 -5.13 -6.36 31.19
C THR A 77 -3.80 -5.94 30.57
N ASP A 78 -3.79 -5.58 29.28
CA ASP A 78 -2.62 -5.24 28.47
C ASP A 78 -1.53 -6.33 28.41
N LYS A 79 -1.92 -7.59 28.64
CA LYS A 79 -1.03 -8.74 28.50
C LYS A 79 -0.95 -9.14 27.04
N TYR A 80 0.24 -9.46 26.51
CA TYR A 80 0.34 -9.95 25.13
C TYR A 80 -0.58 -11.15 24.87
N GLY A 81 -1.38 -11.08 23.80
CA GLY A 81 -2.49 -12.00 23.52
C GLY A 81 -3.85 -11.65 24.15
N ASP A 82 -3.89 -10.66 25.04
CA ASP A 82 -5.11 -10.05 25.61
C ASP A 82 -4.78 -8.59 25.98
N HIS A 83 -4.40 -7.82 24.96
CA HIS A 83 -3.89 -6.45 25.10
C HIS A 83 -4.76 -5.43 24.39
N ASP A 84 -4.60 -4.17 24.78
CA ASP A 84 -5.36 -3.06 24.21
C ASP A 84 -4.99 -2.81 22.75
N VAL A 85 -5.99 -2.62 21.90
CA VAL A 85 -5.79 -2.28 20.49
C VAL A 85 -5.66 -0.77 20.32
N ARG A 86 -4.57 -0.25 20.88
CA ARG A 86 -4.31 1.19 20.94
C ARG A 86 -4.24 1.82 19.55
N ALA A 87 -4.94 2.93 19.38
CA ALA A 87 -4.86 3.72 18.17
C ALA A 87 -3.51 4.43 18.07
N CYS A 88 -2.93 4.46 16.87
CA CYS A 88 -1.74 5.27 16.58
C CYS A 88 -2.07 6.78 16.60
N LEU A 89 -1.04 7.63 16.44
CA LEU A 89 -1.18 9.10 16.41
C LEU A 89 -2.28 9.62 15.46
N ARG A 90 -2.48 8.95 14.32
CA ARG A 90 -3.56 9.29 13.36
C ARG A 90 -4.94 9.05 13.97
N GLY A 91 -5.18 7.87 14.54
CA GLY A 91 -6.46 7.54 15.19
C GLY A 91 -6.74 8.40 16.43
N ARG A 92 -5.70 8.74 17.21
CA ARG A 92 -5.83 9.67 18.35
C ARG A 92 -6.16 11.11 17.92
N SER A 93 -5.86 11.47 16.68
CA SER A 93 -6.12 12.81 16.13
C SER A 93 -7.50 12.98 15.49
N LEU A 94 -8.36 11.96 15.53
CA LEU A 94 -9.64 11.95 14.79
C LEU A 94 -10.53 13.15 15.08
N ARG A 95 -10.60 13.59 16.35
CA ARG A 95 -11.33 14.82 16.71
C ARG A 95 -10.87 16.03 15.90
N LYS A 96 -9.55 16.20 15.74
CA LYS A 96 -8.98 17.31 14.95
C LYS A 96 -9.31 17.21 13.48
N ARG A 97 -9.42 15.98 12.97
CA ARG A 97 -9.78 15.73 11.57
C ARG A 97 -11.26 16.00 11.31
N VAL A 98 -12.17 15.55 12.19
CA VAL A 98 -13.61 15.79 12.05
C VAL A 98 -13.93 17.29 12.04
N TYR A 99 -13.25 18.06 12.91
CA TYR A 99 -13.38 19.52 12.99
C TYR A 99 -12.39 20.29 12.11
N ALA A 100 -11.76 19.65 11.13
CA ALA A 100 -10.80 20.33 10.27
C ALA A 100 -11.48 21.44 9.43
N PRO A 101 -10.82 22.58 9.18
CA PRO A 101 -11.43 23.74 8.49
C PRO A 101 -11.94 23.44 7.07
N ASP A 102 -11.37 22.42 6.43
CA ASP A 102 -11.69 21.94 5.10
C ASP A 102 -12.82 20.90 5.08
N ARG A 103 -13.52 20.69 6.20
CA ARG A 103 -14.72 19.85 6.29
C ARG A 103 -15.79 20.33 5.31
N LEU A 104 -16.30 19.42 4.49
CA LEU A 104 -17.44 19.68 3.61
C LEU A 104 -18.72 19.74 4.43
N LYS A 105 -19.57 20.72 4.11
CA LYS A 105 -20.73 21.09 4.95
C LYS A 105 -22.07 20.95 4.23
N TYR A 106 -22.08 21.08 2.91
CA TYR A 106 -23.30 21.13 2.09
C TYR A 106 -22.97 20.67 0.66
N PRO A 107 -23.98 20.22 -0.12
CA PRO A 107 -23.82 19.95 -1.54
C PRO A 107 -23.37 21.19 -2.30
N MET A 108 -22.51 20.98 -3.28
CA MET A 108 -21.87 22.06 -4.04
C MET A 108 -21.80 21.74 -5.52
N LYS A 109 -21.99 22.76 -6.35
CA LYS A 109 -21.82 22.73 -7.79
C LYS A 109 -20.69 23.65 -8.21
N ARG A 110 -19.86 23.17 -9.14
CA ARG A 110 -18.71 23.93 -9.64
C ARG A 110 -19.17 25.16 -10.42
N VAL A 111 -18.52 26.31 -10.18
CA VAL A 111 -18.76 27.58 -10.90
C VAL A 111 -17.51 28.17 -11.56
N GLY A 112 -16.34 27.56 -11.35
CA GLY A 112 -15.07 27.93 -11.98
C GLY A 112 -14.37 26.75 -12.66
N PRO A 113 -13.14 26.92 -13.18
CA PRO A 113 -12.39 25.82 -13.77
C PRO A 113 -12.15 24.67 -12.77
N ARG A 114 -12.13 23.42 -13.23
CA ARG A 114 -11.77 22.28 -12.38
C ARG A 114 -10.38 22.48 -11.76
N GLY A 115 -10.25 22.16 -10.47
CA GLY A 115 -9.04 22.38 -9.67
C GLY A 115 -9.00 23.74 -8.95
N SER A 116 -9.81 24.73 -9.35
CA SER A 116 -9.86 26.05 -8.69
C SER A 116 -10.46 26.01 -7.29
N GLY A 117 -11.30 25.00 -7.00
CA GLY A 117 -12.06 24.93 -5.76
C GLY A 117 -13.20 25.96 -5.65
N GLN A 118 -13.63 26.55 -6.76
CA GLN A 118 -14.73 27.51 -6.82
C GLN A 118 -16.07 26.79 -7.01
N PHE A 119 -16.89 26.85 -5.97
CA PHE A 119 -18.19 26.21 -5.91
C PHE A 119 -19.27 27.17 -5.42
N GLU A 120 -20.50 26.95 -5.84
CA GLU A 120 -21.69 27.49 -5.20
C GLU A 120 -22.39 26.39 -4.38
N ARG A 121 -22.98 26.78 -3.25
CA ARG A 121 -23.84 25.88 -2.46
C ARG A 121 -25.14 25.67 -3.21
N ILE A 122 -25.56 24.41 -3.33
CA ILE A 122 -26.85 24.02 -3.90
C ILE A 122 -27.64 23.19 -2.90
N SER A 123 -28.94 23.00 -3.17
CA SER A 123 -29.77 22.11 -2.35
C SER A 123 -29.43 20.64 -2.60
N TRP A 124 -29.79 19.75 -1.67
CA TRP A 124 -29.67 18.31 -1.90
C TRP A 124 -30.51 17.85 -3.09
N ASP A 125 -31.74 18.34 -3.26
CA ASP A 125 -32.58 17.93 -4.39
C ASP A 125 -31.97 18.33 -5.74
N GLU A 126 -31.48 19.57 -5.85
CA GLU A 126 -30.77 20.04 -7.05
C GLU A 126 -29.52 19.20 -7.33
N ALA A 127 -28.74 18.88 -6.30
CA ALA A 127 -27.53 18.07 -6.46
C ALA A 127 -27.85 16.66 -6.94
N LEU A 128 -28.89 16.03 -6.38
CA LEU A 128 -29.31 14.68 -6.72
C LEU A 128 -29.93 14.61 -8.13
N ASP A 129 -30.73 15.61 -8.51
CA ASP A 129 -31.27 15.74 -9.86
C ASP A 129 -30.15 15.86 -10.89
N LEU A 130 -29.18 16.75 -10.64
CA LEU A 130 -28.04 16.97 -11.52
C LEU A 130 -27.16 15.72 -11.66
N VAL A 131 -26.90 15.01 -10.57
CA VAL A 131 -26.12 13.76 -10.59
C VAL A 131 -26.86 12.68 -11.40
N ALA A 132 -28.15 12.47 -11.14
CA ALA A 132 -28.95 11.50 -11.86
C ALA A 132 -29.02 11.82 -13.35
N GLU A 133 -29.26 13.08 -13.72
CA GLU A 133 -29.28 13.57 -15.10
C GLU A 133 -27.94 13.30 -15.81
N LYS A 134 -26.81 13.69 -15.20
CA LYS A 134 -25.49 13.56 -15.82
C LYS A 134 -25.05 12.12 -15.98
N LEU A 135 -25.29 11.27 -14.99
CA LEU A 135 -24.97 9.85 -15.08
C LEU A 135 -25.87 9.14 -16.09
N GLN A 136 -27.19 9.37 -16.07
CA GLN A 136 -28.10 8.76 -17.03
C GLN A 136 -27.81 9.25 -18.47
N GLY A 137 -27.57 10.55 -18.66
CA GLY A 137 -27.19 11.10 -19.96
C GLY A 137 -25.88 10.50 -20.51
N THR A 138 -24.89 10.27 -19.64
CA THR A 138 -23.65 9.57 -20.02
C THR A 138 -23.94 8.13 -20.48
N ILE A 139 -24.80 7.40 -19.76
CA ILE A 139 -25.22 6.03 -20.13
C ILE A 139 -25.94 6.05 -21.49
N ASP A 140 -26.88 6.96 -21.68
CA ASP A 140 -27.71 7.02 -22.88
C ASP A 140 -26.88 7.39 -24.13
N GLN A 141 -25.87 8.25 -23.97
CA GLN A 141 -25.03 8.73 -25.07
C GLN A 141 -23.83 7.82 -25.39
N TYR A 142 -23.18 7.27 -24.37
CA TYR A 142 -21.88 6.59 -24.50
C TYR A 142 -21.86 5.15 -23.95
N GLY A 143 -22.91 4.73 -23.24
CA GLY A 143 -22.98 3.45 -22.57
C GLY A 143 -22.22 3.40 -21.23
N ASN A 144 -22.51 2.37 -20.44
CA ASN A 144 -21.95 2.18 -19.09
C ASN A 144 -20.41 2.07 -19.05
N GLU A 145 -19.79 1.59 -20.13
CA GLU A 145 -18.33 1.46 -20.22
C GLU A 145 -17.58 2.81 -20.27
N SER A 146 -18.31 3.93 -20.41
CA SER A 146 -17.75 5.28 -20.34
C SER A 146 -17.74 5.86 -18.92
N ILE A 147 -18.28 5.14 -17.93
CA ILE A 147 -18.30 5.55 -16.52
C ILE A 147 -17.24 4.76 -15.76
N HIS A 148 -16.43 5.44 -14.95
CA HIS A 148 -15.37 4.80 -14.18
C HIS A 148 -15.34 5.26 -12.71
N PHE A 149 -15.00 4.32 -11.82
CA PHE A 149 -14.73 4.64 -10.42
C PHE A 149 -13.23 4.72 -10.16
N THR A 150 -12.77 5.83 -9.60
CA THR A 150 -11.37 5.96 -9.19
C THR A 150 -11.06 5.14 -7.94
N TYR A 151 -9.78 4.79 -7.77
CA TYR A 151 -9.30 4.14 -6.56
C TYR A 151 -9.53 5.00 -5.31
N ASN A 152 -10.02 4.38 -4.24
CA ASN A 152 -10.45 5.04 -3.01
C ASN A 152 -9.71 4.50 -1.78
N SER A 153 -9.33 5.41 -0.88
CA SER A 153 -8.48 5.07 0.28
C SER A 153 -8.70 5.94 1.52
N GLY A 154 -9.58 6.94 1.45
CA GLY A 154 -9.84 7.91 2.51
C GLY A 154 -10.85 7.44 3.56
N ALA A 155 -11.80 6.58 3.19
CA ALA A 155 -12.80 6.00 4.08
C ALA A 155 -13.13 4.56 3.69
N ARG A 156 -13.08 3.63 4.66
CA ARG A 156 -13.30 2.18 4.50
C ARG A 156 -14.47 1.67 5.34
N TYR A 157 -15.65 2.25 5.15
CA TYR A 157 -16.90 1.70 5.68
C TYR A 157 -17.19 0.32 5.11
N HIS A 158 -17.89 -0.52 5.87
CA HIS A 158 -18.38 -1.80 5.37
C HIS A 158 -19.78 -1.66 4.79
N PHE A 159 -20.62 -0.85 5.44
CA PHE A 159 -21.98 -0.61 5.01
C PHE A 159 -22.15 0.71 4.25
N SER A 160 -22.17 1.85 4.97
CA SER A 160 -22.46 3.17 4.39
C SER A 160 -21.20 3.76 3.75
N GLY A 161 -20.71 3.12 2.69
CA GLY A 161 -19.52 3.53 1.95
C GLY A 161 -19.67 3.43 0.44
N LYS A 162 -18.55 3.38 -0.27
CA LYS A 162 -18.50 3.20 -1.74
C LYS A 162 -19.36 2.07 -2.29
N GLN A 163 -19.60 1.02 -1.48
CA GLN A 163 -20.40 -0.13 -1.87
C GLN A 163 -21.84 0.28 -2.23
N CYS A 164 -22.38 1.33 -1.60
CA CYS A 164 -23.68 1.90 -1.98
C CYS A 164 -23.66 2.46 -3.41
N LEU A 165 -22.59 3.13 -3.82
CA LEU A 165 -22.45 3.64 -5.20
C LEU A 165 -22.22 2.51 -6.20
N TYR A 166 -21.44 1.49 -5.84
CA TYR A 166 -21.27 0.31 -6.69
C TYR A 166 -22.58 -0.43 -6.90
N ARG A 167 -23.37 -0.63 -5.83
CA ARG A 167 -24.71 -1.23 -5.92
C ARG A 167 -25.62 -0.44 -6.86
N LEU A 168 -25.70 0.88 -6.66
CA LEU A 168 -26.50 1.77 -7.51
C LEU A 168 -26.10 1.62 -8.99
N MET A 169 -24.80 1.69 -9.30
CA MET A 169 -24.34 1.61 -10.69
C MET A 169 -24.49 0.21 -11.29
N ASN A 170 -24.30 -0.86 -10.51
CA ASN A 170 -24.56 -2.23 -10.98
C ASN A 170 -26.03 -2.43 -11.36
N LEU A 171 -26.97 -1.88 -10.59
CA LEU A 171 -28.41 -1.87 -10.93
C LEU A 171 -28.73 -1.04 -12.16
N LYS A 172 -27.86 -0.08 -12.51
CA LYS A 172 -27.97 0.79 -13.69
C LYS A 172 -27.10 0.34 -14.87
N GLY A 173 -26.76 -0.94 -14.95
CA GLY A 173 -26.05 -1.53 -16.10
C GLY A 173 -24.53 -1.64 -15.93
N GLY A 174 -23.98 -1.20 -14.79
CA GLY A 174 -22.56 -1.33 -14.47
C GLY A 174 -21.72 -0.12 -14.83
N TYR A 175 -20.41 -0.35 -14.89
CA TYR A 175 -19.37 0.66 -15.17
C TYR A 175 -18.07 -0.02 -15.61
N LEU A 176 -17.15 0.72 -16.24
CA LEU A 176 -15.84 0.20 -16.63
C LEU A 176 -15.03 -0.23 -15.41
N ASN A 177 -14.67 -1.51 -15.36
CA ASN A 177 -13.88 -2.06 -14.25
C ASN A 177 -12.42 -1.60 -14.31
N ALA A 178 -11.75 -1.71 -13.17
CA ALA A 178 -10.30 -1.70 -13.09
C ALA A 178 -9.78 -2.96 -12.41
N TYR A 179 -8.64 -3.46 -12.88
CA TYR A 179 -7.84 -4.47 -12.19
C TYR A 179 -6.60 -3.83 -11.55
N GLY A 180 -6.04 -4.50 -10.54
CA GLY A 180 -4.90 -3.99 -9.76
C GLY A 180 -5.27 -2.84 -8.81
N ASP A 181 -4.28 -2.38 -8.05
CA ASP A 181 -4.41 -1.22 -7.16
C ASP A 181 -3.07 -0.52 -6.88
N TYR A 182 -3.12 0.72 -6.38
CA TYR A 182 -1.93 1.51 -6.04
C TYR A 182 -1.06 0.91 -4.94
N SER A 183 -1.56 -0.11 -4.23
CA SER A 183 -0.88 -0.69 -3.08
C SER A 183 0.01 -1.86 -3.48
N TRP A 184 -0.53 -2.81 -4.25
CA TRP A 184 -0.05 -4.20 -4.35
C TRP A 184 -0.02 -4.76 -5.78
N SER A 185 -0.41 -4.00 -6.80
CA SER A 185 -0.62 -4.53 -8.16
C SER A 185 0.51 -5.43 -8.66
N GLN A 186 1.76 -4.99 -8.50
CA GLN A 186 2.92 -5.74 -8.99
C GLN A 186 3.23 -6.98 -8.12
N ILE A 187 2.92 -6.96 -6.82
CA ILE A 187 3.02 -8.14 -5.94
C ILE A 187 2.01 -9.20 -6.33
N TYR A 188 0.76 -8.79 -6.63
CA TYR A 188 -0.29 -9.74 -7.05
C TYR A 188 0.12 -10.49 -8.31
N GLU A 189 0.68 -9.78 -9.29
CA GLU A 189 1.17 -10.41 -10.52
C GLU A 189 2.41 -11.25 -10.24
N ALA A 190 3.40 -10.75 -9.51
CA ALA A 190 4.60 -11.51 -9.15
C ALA A 190 4.24 -12.86 -8.49
N ALA A 191 3.36 -12.82 -7.47
CA ALA A 191 2.88 -14.03 -6.80
C ALA A 191 1.98 -14.89 -7.71
N GLY A 192 1.13 -14.27 -8.53
CA GLY A 192 0.30 -14.98 -9.50
C GLY A 192 1.10 -15.76 -10.53
N GLN A 193 2.26 -15.23 -10.95
CA GLN A 193 3.15 -15.87 -11.92
C GLN A 193 4.08 -16.92 -11.30
N THR A 194 4.40 -16.81 -10.01
CA THR A 194 5.30 -17.76 -9.31
C THR A 194 4.53 -18.85 -8.56
N TYR A 195 3.42 -18.51 -7.91
CA TYR A 195 2.63 -19.40 -7.04
C TYR A 195 1.20 -19.63 -7.54
N GLY A 196 0.82 -19.05 -8.68
CA GLY A 196 -0.48 -19.31 -9.30
C GLY A 196 -1.64 -18.50 -8.72
N SER A 197 -1.41 -17.70 -7.69
CA SER A 197 -2.39 -16.75 -7.15
C SER A 197 -1.69 -15.59 -6.45
N ALA A 198 -2.41 -14.47 -6.26
CA ALA A 198 -1.92 -13.33 -5.50
C ALA A 198 -1.76 -13.62 -3.99
N GLY A 199 -2.43 -14.67 -3.49
CA GLY A 199 -2.54 -15.00 -2.06
C GLY A 199 -1.18 -15.05 -1.36
N PRO A 200 -0.23 -15.91 -1.78
CA PRO A 200 1.06 -16.05 -1.11
C PRO A 200 1.91 -14.77 -1.06
N GLY A 201 1.76 -13.85 -2.02
CA GLY A 201 2.47 -12.56 -1.98
C GLY A 201 1.86 -11.55 -1.00
N TRP A 202 0.53 -11.60 -0.84
CA TRP A 202 -0.22 -10.70 0.03
C TRP A 202 -0.44 -11.24 1.45
N GLN A 203 -0.43 -12.56 1.62
CA GLN A 203 -0.64 -13.31 2.86
C GLN A 203 0.42 -14.43 2.99
N GLY A 204 1.63 -14.03 3.36
CA GLY A 204 2.70 -14.89 3.85
C GLY A 204 2.44 -15.40 5.26
N SER A 205 3.44 -16.01 5.89
CA SER A 205 3.31 -16.56 7.24
C SER A 205 3.02 -15.48 8.29
N SER A 206 2.27 -15.84 9.34
CA SER A 206 1.95 -14.92 10.45
C SER A 206 3.20 -14.43 11.18
N VAL A 207 3.13 -13.25 11.82
CA VAL A 207 4.25 -12.70 12.61
C VAL A 207 4.62 -13.62 13.78
N SER A 208 3.63 -14.30 14.37
CA SER A 208 3.83 -15.33 15.40
C SER A 208 4.80 -16.44 14.99
N GLU A 209 4.92 -16.77 13.69
CA GLU A 209 5.89 -17.77 13.23
C GLU A 209 7.35 -17.35 13.44
N MET A 210 7.65 -16.06 13.59
CA MET A 210 9.01 -15.60 13.91
C MET A 210 9.55 -16.19 15.23
N GLN A 211 8.70 -16.67 16.14
CA GLN A 211 9.13 -17.37 17.36
C GLN A 211 9.90 -18.67 17.05
N ASN A 212 9.61 -19.28 15.89
CA ASN A 212 10.23 -20.52 15.42
C ASN A 212 11.48 -20.23 14.56
N SER A 213 11.80 -18.96 14.31
CA SER A 213 12.91 -18.52 13.47
C SER A 213 14.17 -18.20 14.29
N ASP A 214 15.34 -18.33 13.66
CA ASP A 214 16.65 -17.88 14.17
C ASP A 214 17.22 -16.67 13.41
N LEU A 215 16.64 -16.32 12.25
CA LEU A 215 17.01 -15.15 11.46
C LEU A 215 15.78 -14.58 10.75
N VAL A 216 15.49 -13.30 10.98
CA VAL A 216 14.45 -12.53 10.29
C VAL A 216 15.09 -11.53 9.34
N LEU A 217 14.84 -11.69 8.04
CA LEU A 217 15.25 -10.76 6.98
C LEU A 217 14.05 -9.91 6.57
N MET A 218 14.15 -8.60 6.76
CA MET A 218 13.16 -7.62 6.32
C MET A 218 13.70 -6.83 5.12
N VAL A 219 13.05 -6.95 3.97
CA VAL A 219 13.40 -6.18 2.76
C VAL A 219 12.36 -5.09 2.54
N GLY A 220 12.80 -3.84 2.73
CA GLY A 220 12.02 -2.63 2.53
C GLY A 220 10.71 -2.60 3.33
N TYR A 221 10.71 -3.22 4.50
CA TYR A 221 9.58 -3.37 5.42
C TYR A 221 9.77 -2.54 6.68
N ASN A 222 8.81 -1.67 7.01
CA ASN A 222 8.92 -0.72 8.12
C ASN A 222 7.68 -0.70 9.06
N PRO A 223 7.34 -1.82 9.72
CA PRO A 223 6.12 -1.95 10.55
C PRO A 223 5.94 -0.82 11.57
N SER A 224 7.03 -0.33 12.18
CA SER A 224 6.97 0.77 13.15
C SER A 224 6.50 2.10 12.57
N GLU A 225 6.42 2.26 11.25
CA GLU A 225 5.87 3.43 10.56
C GLU A 225 4.50 3.15 9.92
N ILE A 226 4.26 1.91 9.44
CA ILE A 226 3.10 1.57 8.60
C ILE A 226 2.08 0.61 9.24
N ARG A 227 2.40 0.01 10.41
CA ARG A 227 1.58 -0.98 11.15
C ARG A 227 1.50 -0.70 12.65
N MET A 228 1.39 0.58 13.02
CA MET A 228 1.48 1.07 14.41
C MET A 228 0.27 0.80 15.32
N SER A 229 -0.69 -0.04 14.92
CA SER A 229 -1.83 -0.41 15.77
C SER A 229 -1.35 -1.20 16.98
N GLY A 230 -2.05 -1.10 18.12
CA GLY A 230 -1.79 -1.97 19.28
C GLY A 230 -1.89 -3.45 18.95
N SER A 231 -2.77 -3.82 18.01
CA SER A 231 -2.88 -5.17 17.45
C SER A 231 -2.12 -5.37 16.12
N GLY A 232 -1.31 -4.40 15.71
CA GLY A 232 -0.65 -4.43 14.40
C GLY A 232 0.69 -5.15 14.43
N GLU A 233 1.18 -5.51 13.24
CA GLU A 233 2.43 -6.25 13.03
C GLU A 233 3.66 -5.62 13.75
N ALA A 234 3.67 -4.30 13.98
CA ALA A 234 4.74 -3.63 14.73
C ALA A 234 4.82 -4.07 16.19
N TYR A 235 3.67 -4.20 16.85
CA TYR A 235 3.63 -4.62 18.25
C TYR A 235 4.01 -6.10 18.37
N ASP A 236 3.44 -6.95 17.51
CA ASP A 236 3.79 -8.37 17.48
C ASP A 236 5.27 -8.61 17.23
N PHE A 237 5.85 -7.96 16.22
CA PHE A 237 7.29 -8.06 15.94
C PHE A 237 8.15 -7.71 17.17
N LEU A 238 7.81 -6.63 17.88
CA LEU A 238 8.52 -6.23 19.09
C LEU A 238 8.39 -7.27 20.20
N MET A 239 7.19 -7.83 20.38
CA MET A 239 6.95 -8.86 21.38
C MET A 239 7.69 -10.16 21.05
N GLN A 240 7.75 -10.53 19.77
CA GLN A 240 8.55 -11.67 19.32
C GLN A 240 10.05 -11.44 19.52
N LYS A 241 10.58 -10.25 19.18
CA LYS A 241 12.00 -9.90 19.38
C LYS A 241 12.40 -9.84 20.86
N GLN A 242 11.48 -9.47 21.76
CA GLN A 242 11.74 -9.45 23.20
C GLN A 242 11.76 -10.85 23.82
N LYS A 243 10.89 -11.75 23.34
CA LYS A 243 10.75 -13.11 23.87
C LYS A 243 11.77 -14.09 23.27
N ASN A 244 12.11 -13.91 22.01
CA ASN A 244 12.92 -14.84 21.23
C ASN A 244 14.25 -14.21 20.82
N LYS A 245 15.23 -15.06 20.49
CA LYS A 245 16.57 -14.64 20.08
C LYS A 245 16.79 -15.00 18.62
N PHE A 246 16.19 -14.25 17.71
CA PHE A 246 16.51 -14.30 16.28
C PHE A 246 17.39 -13.11 15.88
N LYS A 247 18.30 -13.32 14.93
CA LYS A 247 19.02 -12.23 14.26
C LYS A 247 18.05 -11.46 13.38
N THR A 248 18.21 -10.15 13.25
CA THR A 248 17.37 -9.30 12.41
C THR A 248 18.22 -8.51 11.42
N ILE A 249 17.97 -8.69 10.13
CA ILE A 249 18.66 -7.96 9.05
C ILE A 249 17.63 -7.12 8.32
N LEU A 250 17.89 -5.82 8.18
CA LEU A 250 17.06 -4.89 7.40
C LEU A 250 17.79 -4.49 6.12
N ILE A 251 17.13 -4.62 4.97
CA ILE A 251 17.58 -4.08 3.69
C ILE A 251 16.64 -2.94 3.29
N ASP A 252 17.13 -1.70 3.33
CA ASP A 252 16.32 -0.51 3.00
C ASP A 252 17.25 0.69 2.70
N PRO A 253 16.99 1.55 1.69
CA PRO A 253 17.76 2.78 1.49
C PRO A 253 17.73 3.73 2.71
N ARG A 254 16.69 3.66 3.54
CA ARG A 254 16.52 4.41 4.78
C ARG A 254 16.79 3.52 5.98
N TYR A 255 17.49 4.07 6.97
CA TYR A 255 17.51 3.48 8.31
C TYR A 255 16.20 3.86 9.03
N THR A 256 15.16 3.04 8.85
CA THR A 256 13.77 3.30 9.27
C THR A 256 13.56 3.19 10.78
N ASP A 257 12.40 3.61 11.28
CA ASP A 257 12.10 3.51 12.72
C ASP A 257 11.92 2.05 13.21
N SER A 258 11.73 1.11 12.28
CA SER A 258 11.77 -0.32 12.58
C SER A 258 13.16 -0.83 12.94
N ALA A 259 14.21 -0.16 12.47
CA ALA A 259 15.62 -0.49 12.74
C ALA A 259 16.28 0.52 13.70
N VAL A 260 15.58 1.14 14.64
CA VAL A 260 16.26 2.00 15.63
C VAL A 260 16.77 1.12 16.78
N GLY A 261 17.86 0.39 16.53
CA GLY A 261 18.53 -0.50 17.49
C GLY A 261 17.81 -1.83 17.74
N LYS A 262 16.94 -2.25 16.82
CA LYS A 262 16.16 -3.51 16.91
C LYS A 262 16.69 -4.59 15.96
N GLU A 263 17.49 -4.14 14.99
CA GLU A 263 18.20 -4.89 13.98
C GLU A 263 19.62 -5.21 14.47
N ASP A 264 20.14 -6.33 13.99
CA ASP A 264 21.53 -6.71 14.14
C ASP A 264 22.38 -6.17 12.97
N GLN A 265 21.76 -5.91 11.81
CA GLN A 265 22.40 -5.32 10.64
C GLN A 265 21.42 -4.51 9.79
N TRP A 266 21.89 -3.36 9.28
CA TRP A 266 21.21 -2.57 8.25
C TRP A 266 22.07 -2.52 6.99
N LEU A 267 21.48 -2.90 5.85
CA LEU A 267 22.10 -2.83 4.53
C LEU A 267 21.38 -1.76 3.71
N ALA A 268 22.09 -0.65 3.47
CA ALA A 268 21.59 0.43 2.63
C ALA A 268 21.73 0.05 1.16
N ILE A 269 20.60 -0.15 0.48
CA ILE A 269 20.55 -0.54 -0.94
C ILE A 269 20.08 0.63 -1.82
N ARG A 270 20.58 0.70 -3.06
CA ARG A 270 20.06 1.63 -4.07
C ARG A 270 18.65 1.20 -4.51
N PRO A 271 17.64 2.10 -4.49
CA PRO A 271 16.29 1.76 -4.93
C PRO A 271 16.27 1.19 -6.34
N GLY A 272 15.50 0.11 -6.56
CA GLY A 272 15.37 -0.55 -7.86
C GLY A 272 16.37 -1.66 -8.14
N THR A 273 17.33 -1.90 -7.24
CA THR A 273 18.45 -2.83 -7.46
C THR A 273 18.37 -4.12 -6.65
N ASP A 274 17.25 -4.34 -5.95
CA ASP A 274 17.05 -5.47 -5.04
C ASP A 274 17.24 -6.84 -5.73
N ALA A 275 16.75 -7.00 -6.97
CA ALA A 275 16.95 -8.23 -7.73
C ALA A 275 18.43 -8.57 -7.96
N ALA A 276 19.28 -7.56 -8.24
CA ALA A 276 20.71 -7.79 -8.44
C ALA A 276 21.38 -8.33 -7.16
N LEU A 277 20.96 -7.86 -5.99
CA LEU A 277 21.42 -8.43 -4.72
C LEU A 277 21.00 -9.89 -4.62
N PHE A 278 19.72 -10.20 -4.86
CA PHE A 278 19.20 -11.56 -4.72
C PHE A 278 19.81 -12.56 -5.70
N GLU A 279 20.10 -12.12 -6.92
CA GLU A 279 20.80 -12.91 -7.93
C GLU A 279 22.24 -13.24 -7.50
N ALA A 280 22.92 -12.32 -6.81
CA ALA A 280 24.24 -12.61 -6.26
C ALA A 280 24.21 -13.56 -5.04
N LEU A 281 23.17 -13.49 -4.21
CA LEU A 281 22.95 -14.51 -3.19
C LEU A 281 22.71 -15.89 -3.82
N ALA A 282 21.90 -15.94 -4.89
CA ALA A 282 21.69 -17.15 -5.66
C ALA A 282 22.98 -17.69 -6.29
N TYR A 283 23.82 -16.80 -6.84
CA TYR A 283 25.12 -17.17 -7.39
C TYR A 283 26.01 -17.85 -6.34
N GLU A 284 26.10 -17.28 -5.14
CA GLU A 284 26.86 -17.87 -4.04
C GLU A 284 26.32 -19.28 -3.73
N TRP A 285 25.02 -19.43 -3.52
CA TRP A 285 24.43 -20.75 -3.19
C TRP A 285 24.56 -21.78 -4.31
N ILE A 286 24.50 -21.36 -5.58
CA ILE A 286 24.68 -22.26 -6.72
C ILE A 286 26.13 -22.72 -6.81
N THR A 287 27.09 -21.81 -6.69
CA THR A 287 28.53 -22.12 -6.84
C THR A 287 29.11 -22.88 -5.63
N THR A 288 28.56 -22.67 -4.43
CA THR A 288 28.91 -23.43 -3.22
C THR A 288 28.04 -24.68 -3.01
N ASN A 289 27.15 -25.00 -3.97
CA ASN A 289 26.24 -26.15 -3.91
C ASN A 289 25.42 -26.22 -2.61
N THR A 290 24.87 -25.07 -2.20
CA THR A 290 24.10 -24.88 -0.96
C THR A 290 22.59 -24.74 -1.21
N VAL A 291 22.16 -24.73 -2.47
CA VAL A 291 20.73 -24.83 -2.83
C VAL A 291 20.13 -26.17 -2.39
N ASP A 292 18.84 -26.18 -2.05
CA ASP A 292 18.08 -27.41 -1.82
C ASP A 292 17.61 -28.00 -3.15
N GLN A 293 18.49 -28.78 -3.79
CA GLN A 293 18.20 -29.40 -5.08
C GLN A 293 16.99 -30.36 -5.03
N ALA A 294 16.80 -31.08 -3.91
CA ALA A 294 15.68 -32.00 -3.77
C ALA A 294 14.34 -31.26 -3.70
N PHE A 295 14.31 -30.09 -3.05
CA PHE A 295 13.17 -29.19 -3.11
C PHE A 295 12.89 -28.74 -4.55
N LEU A 296 13.92 -28.23 -5.23
CA LEU A 296 13.79 -27.66 -6.57
C LEU A 296 13.26 -28.70 -7.57
N ASP A 297 13.82 -29.91 -7.57
CA ASP A 297 13.42 -31.02 -8.46
C ASP A 297 11.94 -31.42 -8.23
N LYS A 298 11.49 -31.42 -6.97
CA LYS A 298 10.14 -31.88 -6.61
C LYS A 298 9.08 -30.79 -6.81
N TYR A 299 9.33 -29.57 -6.31
CA TYR A 299 8.31 -28.54 -6.13
C TYR A 299 8.37 -27.41 -7.16
N CYS A 300 9.39 -27.34 -8.01
CA CYS A 300 9.60 -26.21 -8.92
C CYS A 300 9.67 -26.60 -10.40
N VAL A 301 9.51 -25.59 -11.24
CA VAL A 301 9.72 -25.62 -12.69
C VAL A 301 10.60 -24.44 -13.09
N GLY A 302 11.63 -24.69 -13.92
CA GLY A 302 12.45 -23.64 -14.53
C GLY A 302 13.79 -23.33 -13.86
N TYR A 303 14.25 -24.16 -12.92
CA TYR A 303 15.53 -23.92 -12.23
C TYR A 303 16.74 -24.36 -13.06
N ASP A 304 16.71 -25.58 -13.60
CA ASP A 304 17.79 -26.27 -14.30
C ASP A 304 17.22 -27.25 -15.36
N GLU A 305 18.08 -28.04 -16.00
CA GLU A 305 17.69 -28.92 -17.12
C GLU A 305 16.62 -29.96 -16.75
N LYS A 306 16.53 -30.38 -15.49
CA LYS A 306 15.57 -31.39 -15.04
C LYS A 306 14.19 -30.80 -14.81
N THR A 307 14.13 -29.51 -14.52
CA THR A 307 12.92 -28.81 -14.10
C THR A 307 12.39 -27.87 -15.18
N MET A 308 13.06 -27.71 -16.32
CA MET A 308 12.57 -26.90 -17.44
C MET A 308 11.25 -27.45 -18.01
N PRO A 309 10.32 -26.56 -18.43
CA PRO A 309 9.15 -26.97 -19.21
C PRO A 309 9.55 -27.70 -20.50
N ALA A 310 8.68 -28.59 -20.98
CA ALA A 310 8.89 -29.27 -22.25
C ALA A 310 9.05 -28.26 -23.40
N GLY A 311 10.09 -28.45 -24.22
CA GLY A 311 10.41 -27.58 -25.35
C GLY A 311 11.22 -26.34 -25.03
N VAL A 312 11.59 -26.12 -23.76
CA VAL A 312 12.48 -25.02 -23.33
C VAL A 312 13.82 -25.60 -22.89
N GLY A 313 14.92 -25.10 -23.46
CA GLY A 313 16.27 -25.61 -23.19
C GLY A 313 16.88 -25.12 -21.87
N TYR A 314 17.97 -25.76 -21.45
CA TYR A 314 18.72 -25.40 -20.23
C TYR A 314 19.24 -23.96 -20.25
N GLU A 315 19.56 -23.44 -21.43
CA GLU A 315 20.04 -22.08 -21.65
C GLU A 315 19.05 -21.00 -21.18
N GLU A 316 17.77 -21.34 -21.04
CA GLU A 316 16.73 -20.46 -20.50
C GLU A 316 16.41 -20.73 -19.02
N SER A 317 17.16 -21.62 -18.37
CA SER A 317 16.98 -21.93 -16.95
C SER A 317 17.53 -20.82 -16.05
N TYR A 318 16.97 -20.71 -14.84
CA TYR A 318 17.45 -19.76 -13.85
C TYR A 318 18.94 -19.97 -13.52
N LYS A 319 19.36 -21.23 -13.36
CA LYS A 319 20.76 -21.58 -13.06
C LYS A 319 21.71 -21.14 -14.18
N ALA A 320 21.37 -21.41 -15.45
CA ALA A 320 22.18 -20.99 -16.58
C ALA A 320 22.33 -19.46 -16.64
N TYR A 321 21.23 -18.74 -16.38
CA TYR A 321 21.22 -17.28 -16.33
C TYR A 321 22.10 -16.71 -15.20
N ILE A 322 22.00 -17.26 -13.98
CA ILE A 322 22.80 -16.78 -12.84
C ILE A 322 24.30 -17.02 -13.07
N LEU A 323 24.66 -18.19 -13.61
CA LEU A 323 26.05 -18.54 -13.87
C LEU A 323 26.60 -17.93 -15.16
N ASP A 324 25.76 -17.34 -16.02
CA ASP A 324 26.12 -16.98 -17.40
C ASP A 324 26.79 -18.16 -18.14
N ASN A 325 26.21 -19.36 -17.98
CA ASN A 325 26.76 -20.59 -18.53
C ASN A 325 25.65 -21.53 -19.01
N THR A 326 25.67 -21.86 -20.31
CA THR A 326 24.70 -22.72 -20.96
C THR A 326 25.15 -24.19 -21.06
N THR A 327 26.26 -24.55 -20.43
CA THR A 327 26.78 -25.93 -20.38
C THR A 327 26.14 -26.69 -19.23
N VAL A 328 25.28 -27.66 -19.56
CA VAL A 328 24.63 -28.54 -18.58
C VAL A 328 25.65 -29.20 -17.65
N GLY A 329 25.37 -29.20 -16.35
CA GLY A 329 26.21 -29.83 -15.33
C GLY A 329 27.50 -29.07 -14.97
N SER A 330 27.80 -27.95 -15.64
CA SER A 330 28.93 -27.09 -15.27
C SER A 330 28.53 -26.06 -14.22
N SER A 331 29.34 -25.90 -13.19
CA SER A 331 29.23 -24.81 -12.21
C SER A 331 30.24 -23.69 -12.47
N ILE A 332 30.99 -23.76 -13.57
CA ILE A 332 31.98 -22.74 -13.93
C ILE A 332 31.24 -21.48 -14.38
N PRO A 333 31.41 -20.34 -13.71
CA PRO A 333 30.76 -19.10 -14.12
C PRO A 333 31.31 -18.55 -15.45
N GLY A 334 30.43 -17.96 -16.25
CA GLY A 334 30.78 -17.12 -17.39
C GLY A 334 31.17 -15.70 -16.97
N VAL A 335 31.44 -14.85 -17.96
CA VAL A 335 31.98 -13.49 -17.76
C VAL A 335 30.92 -12.55 -17.17
N ASN A 336 29.65 -12.77 -17.46
CA ASN A 336 28.52 -11.94 -16.99
C ASN A 336 27.72 -12.63 -15.87
N ALA A 337 28.33 -13.60 -15.18
CA ALA A 337 27.73 -14.26 -14.03
C ALA A 337 27.35 -13.23 -12.96
N LYS A 338 26.31 -13.53 -12.19
CA LYS A 338 25.75 -12.61 -11.19
C LYS A 338 26.56 -12.63 -9.90
N THR A 339 27.85 -12.34 -9.98
CA THR A 339 28.76 -12.43 -8.85
C THR A 339 28.48 -11.37 -7.77
N PRO A 340 28.97 -11.55 -6.54
CA PRO A 340 28.94 -10.49 -5.52
C PRO A 340 29.58 -9.18 -5.97
N GLU A 341 30.67 -9.20 -6.75
CA GLU A 341 31.33 -8.00 -7.27
C GLU A 341 30.44 -7.26 -8.29
N TRP A 342 29.76 -8.03 -9.15
CA TRP A 342 28.79 -7.48 -10.10
C TRP A 342 27.64 -6.80 -9.36
N ALA A 343 27.03 -7.48 -8.38
CA ALA A 343 25.95 -6.90 -7.59
C ALA A 343 26.40 -5.72 -6.73
N ALA A 344 27.64 -5.73 -6.22
CA ALA A 344 28.16 -4.62 -5.42
C ALA A 344 28.22 -3.31 -6.21
N ALA A 345 28.65 -3.38 -7.48
CA ALA A 345 28.71 -2.23 -8.37
C ALA A 345 27.31 -1.62 -8.63
N ILE A 346 26.27 -2.44 -8.66
CA ILE A 346 24.88 -2.05 -8.95
C ILE A 346 24.16 -1.59 -7.69
N THR A 347 24.22 -2.37 -6.61
CA THR A 347 23.43 -2.19 -5.38
C THR A 347 24.03 -1.17 -4.42
N GLY A 348 25.36 -1.01 -4.46
CA GLY A 348 26.12 -0.23 -3.49
C GLY A 348 26.40 -0.96 -2.17
N ILE A 349 26.09 -2.26 -2.07
CA ILE A 349 26.47 -3.12 -0.94
C ILE A 349 27.79 -3.80 -1.28
N GLU A 350 28.78 -3.72 -0.39
CA GLU A 350 30.10 -4.31 -0.64
C GLU A 350 30.05 -5.83 -0.87
N ALA A 351 30.83 -6.34 -1.84
CA ALA A 351 30.79 -7.74 -2.24
C ALA A 351 30.97 -8.73 -1.08
N HIS A 352 31.91 -8.46 -0.15
CA HIS A 352 32.11 -9.31 1.02
C HIS A 352 30.90 -9.36 1.97
N ILE A 353 30.09 -8.30 2.04
CA ILE A 353 28.84 -8.27 2.82
C ILE A 353 27.77 -9.12 2.14
N ILE A 354 27.72 -9.12 0.80
CA ILE A 354 26.82 -9.97 0.01
C ILE A 354 27.15 -11.45 0.26
N VAL A 355 28.43 -11.82 0.21
CA VAL A 355 28.90 -13.18 0.52
C VAL A 355 28.55 -13.57 1.96
N GLU A 356 28.76 -12.66 2.92
CA GLU A 356 28.39 -12.91 4.32
C GLU A 356 26.89 -13.12 4.50
N LEU A 357 26.06 -12.28 3.88
CA LEU A 357 24.60 -12.41 3.90
C LEU A 357 24.15 -13.75 3.30
N ALA A 358 24.72 -14.16 2.16
CA ALA A 358 24.40 -15.44 1.52
C ALA A 358 24.70 -16.61 2.47
N ARG A 359 25.88 -16.61 3.09
CA ARG A 359 26.30 -17.62 4.05
C ARG A 359 25.41 -17.65 5.30
N GLU A 360 25.06 -16.50 5.84
CA GLU A 360 24.20 -16.42 7.04
C GLU A 360 22.79 -16.94 6.79
N LEU A 361 22.18 -16.57 5.65
CA LEU A 361 20.85 -17.05 5.28
C LEU A 361 20.83 -18.56 5.04
N ALA A 362 21.85 -19.10 4.37
CA ALA A 362 21.97 -20.54 4.15
C ALA A 362 22.28 -21.33 5.43
N ALA A 363 22.99 -20.72 6.39
CA ALA A 363 23.30 -21.36 7.67
C ALA A 363 22.15 -21.28 8.69
N ALA A 364 21.18 -20.37 8.49
CA ALA A 364 20.03 -20.24 9.36
C ALA A 364 19.14 -21.49 9.27
N ARG A 365 18.64 -21.95 10.42
CA ARG A 365 17.75 -23.11 10.51
C ARG A 365 16.37 -22.82 9.90
N ALA A 366 15.84 -21.64 10.17
CA ALA A 366 14.52 -21.22 9.72
C ALA A 366 14.54 -19.71 9.39
N PRO A 367 15.14 -19.31 8.26
CA PRO A 367 15.19 -17.91 7.88
C PRO A 367 13.79 -17.40 7.51
N PHE A 368 13.25 -16.49 8.31
CA PHE A 368 12.00 -15.80 8.04
C PHE A 368 12.28 -14.64 7.08
N ILE A 369 12.02 -14.84 5.80
CA ILE A 369 12.29 -13.86 4.74
C ILE A 369 10.99 -13.12 4.39
N GLN A 370 10.97 -11.81 4.63
CA GLN A 370 9.83 -10.96 4.36
C GLN A 370 10.20 -9.84 3.38
N ILE A 371 9.51 -9.79 2.25
CA ILE A 371 9.66 -8.76 1.22
C ILE A 371 8.39 -7.91 1.24
N ALA A 372 8.57 -6.60 1.41
CA ALA A 372 7.44 -5.70 1.55
C ALA A 372 7.07 -4.95 0.26
N ALA A 373 6.03 -4.12 0.39
CA ALA A 373 5.44 -3.31 -0.67
C ALA A 373 6.43 -2.41 -1.44
N SER A 374 7.58 -2.09 -0.88
CA SER A 374 8.48 -1.07 -1.44
C SER A 374 9.02 -1.45 -2.83
N LEU A 375 9.24 -2.74 -3.08
CA LEU A 375 9.71 -3.27 -4.37
C LEU A 375 8.62 -3.20 -5.44
N ASN A 376 7.35 -3.30 -5.07
CA ASN A 376 6.21 -3.43 -5.99
C ASN A 376 5.73 -2.11 -6.64
N ARG A 377 6.42 -1.00 -6.41
CA ARG A 377 6.11 0.30 -7.03
C ARG A 377 7.31 0.87 -7.77
N GLN A 378 8.19 -0.01 -8.22
CA GLN A 378 9.35 0.32 -9.05
C GLN A 378 9.04 -0.05 -10.51
N ALA A 379 9.85 0.42 -11.46
CA ALA A 379 9.63 0.18 -12.89
C ALA A 379 9.75 -1.29 -13.30
N ALA A 380 10.50 -2.09 -12.53
CA ALA A 380 10.63 -3.54 -12.67
C ALA A 380 10.17 -4.29 -11.41
N GLY A 381 9.20 -3.73 -10.67
CA GLY A 381 8.86 -4.26 -9.34
C GLY A 381 8.22 -5.65 -9.36
N GLU A 382 7.59 -6.09 -10.46
CA GLU A 382 7.19 -7.49 -10.63
C GLU A 382 8.41 -8.43 -10.57
N ASN A 383 9.47 -8.11 -11.33
CA ASN A 383 10.70 -8.89 -11.35
C ASN A 383 11.46 -8.80 -10.02
N ASN A 384 11.56 -7.61 -9.42
CA ASN A 384 12.23 -7.44 -8.13
C ASN A 384 11.53 -8.25 -7.03
N THR A 385 10.20 -8.31 -7.05
CA THR A 385 9.42 -9.13 -6.13
C THR A 385 9.66 -10.63 -6.38
N ARG A 386 9.58 -11.10 -7.63
CA ARG A 386 9.82 -12.52 -7.96
C ARG A 386 11.26 -12.94 -7.64
N ALA A 387 12.25 -12.07 -7.84
CA ALA A 387 13.64 -12.33 -7.49
C ALA A 387 13.81 -12.51 -5.97
N GLY A 388 13.08 -11.77 -5.16
CA GLY A 388 13.10 -11.99 -3.71
C GLY A 388 12.44 -13.32 -3.30
N TYR A 389 11.38 -13.76 -3.99
CA TYR A 389 10.80 -15.09 -3.77
C TYR A 389 11.79 -16.23 -4.02
N MET A 390 12.81 -16.01 -4.86
CA MET A 390 13.86 -17.01 -5.08
C MET A 390 14.65 -17.34 -3.82
N LEU A 391 14.76 -16.43 -2.84
CA LEU A 391 15.54 -16.68 -1.63
C LEU A 391 15.03 -17.90 -0.83
N PRO A 392 13.76 -17.94 -0.38
CA PRO A 392 13.23 -19.13 0.29
C PRO A 392 13.05 -20.33 -0.65
N ILE A 393 12.87 -20.12 -1.97
CA ILE A 393 12.77 -21.21 -2.96
C ILE A 393 14.10 -21.97 -3.08
N LEU A 394 15.21 -21.26 -3.28
CA LEU A 394 16.53 -21.86 -3.47
C LEU A 394 17.03 -22.60 -2.22
N LEU A 395 16.64 -22.13 -1.04
CA LEU A 395 16.97 -22.75 0.25
C LEU A 395 15.97 -23.84 0.69
N GLY A 396 14.91 -24.09 -0.10
CA GLY A 396 13.90 -25.11 0.20
C GLY A 396 13.04 -24.86 1.45
N GLN A 397 12.93 -23.59 1.86
CA GLN A 397 12.35 -23.20 3.15
C GLN A 397 10.82 -23.03 3.11
N LEU A 398 10.20 -23.00 1.92
CA LEU A 398 8.76 -22.76 1.79
C LEU A 398 7.90 -23.82 2.49
N GLY A 399 6.84 -23.36 3.16
CA GLY A 399 5.88 -24.21 3.87
C GLY A 399 6.41 -24.87 5.14
N LEU A 400 7.54 -24.39 5.70
CA LEU A 400 8.11 -24.90 6.94
C LEU A 400 7.85 -23.95 8.13
N PRO A 401 7.76 -24.46 9.37
CA PRO A 401 7.63 -23.63 10.57
C PRO A 401 8.77 -22.61 10.71
N GLY A 402 8.45 -21.39 11.15
CA GLY A 402 9.44 -20.32 11.31
C GLY A 402 9.93 -19.66 10.02
N THR A 403 9.35 -20.00 8.87
CA THR A 403 9.73 -19.47 7.57
C THR A 403 8.60 -18.63 6.95
N ASN A 404 8.93 -17.90 5.89
CA ASN A 404 7.97 -17.16 5.09
C ASN A 404 8.36 -17.25 3.61
N CYS A 405 7.40 -17.09 2.71
CA CYS A 405 7.62 -17.19 1.26
C CYS A 405 8.17 -15.91 0.62
N GLY A 406 8.47 -14.89 1.42
CA GLY A 406 8.72 -13.54 0.94
C GLY A 406 7.47 -12.66 0.88
N GLY A 407 6.27 -13.20 1.07
CA GLY A 407 5.03 -12.42 1.15
C GLY A 407 4.95 -11.54 2.40
N LEU A 408 4.00 -10.61 2.41
CA LEU A 408 3.67 -9.83 3.62
C LEU A 408 3.08 -10.75 4.69
N CYS A 409 3.34 -10.51 5.97
CA CYS A 409 2.73 -11.32 7.02
C CYS A 409 1.20 -11.30 6.94
N LYS A 410 0.57 -12.47 7.13
CA LYS A 410 -0.88 -12.57 7.22
C LYS A 410 -1.37 -11.98 8.54
N GLY A 411 -2.33 -11.08 8.43
CA GLY A 411 -3.06 -10.55 9.59
C GLY A 411 -4.25 -11.42 10.00
N SER A 412 -4.57 -11.37 11.29
CA SER A 412 -5.75 -11.99 11.89
C SER A 412 -6.98 -11.14 11.66
N PHE A 413 -8.09 -11.74 11.23
CA PHE A 413 -9.35 -11.03 11.03
C PHE A 413 -10.54 -11.85 11.56
N LEU A 414 -11.59 -11.12 11.93
CA LEU A 414 -12.92 -11.65 12.19
C LEU A 414 -13.83 -11.24 11.03
N HIS A 415 -14.95 -11.94 10.86
CA HIS A 415 -15.85 -11.67 9.75
C HIS A 415 -16.84 -10.55 10.10
N ALA A 416 -16.95 -9.54 9.23
CA ALA A 416 -18.13 -8.69 9.13
C ALA A 416 -18.50 -8.51 7.64
N PRO A 417 -19.79 -8.63 7.26
CA PRO A 417 -20.24 -8.44 5.89
C PRO A 417 -20.06 -7.00 5.39
N PHE A 418 -19.97 -6.85 4.06
CA PHE A 418 -20.07 -5.58 3.36
C PHE A 418 -21.47 -5.41 2.78
N MET A 419 -21.87 -4.16 2.50
CA MET A 419 -23.07 -3.89 1.70
C MET A 419 -23.04 -4.68 0.38
N PRO A 420 -24.04 -5.55 0.10
CA PRO A 420 -24.08 -6.31 -1.15
C PRO A 420 -24.20 -5.38 -2.35
N THR A 421 -23.29 -5.52 -3.32
CA THR A 421 -23.27 -4.67 -4.53
C THR A 421 -23.97 -5.28 -5.73
N GLY A 422 -24.34 -6.56 -5.68
CA GLY A 422 -24.68 -7.33 -6.88
C GLY A 422 -23.47 -7.49 -7.82
N SER A 423 -23.74 -7.84 -9.07
CA SER A 423 -22.72 -8.10 -10.09
C SER A 423 -22.60 -6.93 -11.08
N ASN A 424 -21.38 -6.51 -11.42
CA ASN A 424 -21.16 -5.59 -12.52
C ASN A 424 -21.35 -6.31 -13.88
N PRO A 425 -22.32 -5.91 -14.73
CA PRO A 425 -22.53 -6.51 -16.04
C PRO A 425 -21.37 -6.24 -17.01
N VAL A 426 -20.73 -5.08 -16.93
CA VAL A 426 -19.58 -4.73 -17.75
C VAL A 426 -18.40 -5.61 -17.38
N LYS A 427 -17.83 -6.32 -18.37
CA LYS A 427 -16.67 -7.20 -18.18
C LYS A 427 -15.36 -6.56 -18.56
N LYS A 428 -15.39 -5.52 -19.41
CA LYS A 428 -14.21 -4.76 -19.79
C LYS A 428 -13.53 -4.17 -18.57
N ALA A 429 -12.21 -4.27 -18.52
CA ALA A 429 -11.40 -3.70 -17.46
C ALA A 429 -10.10 -3.13 -18.00
N ILE A 430 -9.64 -2.06 -17.35
CA ILE A 430 -8.33 -1.44 -17.57
C ILE A 430 -7.48 -1.57 -16.31
N SER A 431 -6.17 -1.30 -16.40
CA SER A 431 -5.40 -1.08 -15.18
C SER A 431 -5.96 0.12 -14.42
N PHE A 432 -6.05 0.02 -13.09
CA PHE A 432 -6.40 1.13 -12.20
C PHE A 432 -5.56 2.41 -12.44
N PHE A 433 -4.37 2.25 -13.03
CA PHE A 433 -3.41 3.32 -13.27
C PHE A 433 -3.53 3.93 -14.67
N THR A 434 -4.26 3.31 -15.61
CA THR A 434 -4.38 3.80 -16.99
C THR A 434 -5.69 4.56 -17.24
N PHE A 435 -6.42 4.96 -16.19
CA PHE A 435 -7.68 5.68 -16.35
C PHE A 435 -7.50 7.04 -17.07
N THR A 436 -6.39 7.74 -16.86
CA THR A 436 -6.08 8.98 -17.58
C THR A 436 -5.88 8.74 -19.08
N GLN A 437 -5.20 7.65 -19.45
CA GLN A 437 -5.07 7.21 -20.84
C GLN A 437 -6.44 6.83 -21.42
N ALA A 438 -7.31 6.17 -20.66
CA ALA A 438 -8.66 5.82 -21.10
C ALA A 438 -9.60 7.02 -21.26
N ILE A 439 -9.32 8.14 -20.59
CA ILE A 439 -9.98 9.44 -20.85
C ILE A 439 -9.43 10.06 -22.15
N GLU A 440 -8.10 10.02 -22.36
CA GLU A 440 -7.46 10.64 -23.51
C GLU A 440 -7.77 9.92 -24.83
N ASP A 441 -7.68 8.59 -24.82
CA ASP A 441 -7.67 7.72 -26.01
C ASP A 441 -8.11 6.26 -25.68
N GLY A 442 -9.15 6.09 -24.87
CA GLY A 442 -9.66 4.76 -24.50
C GLY A 442 -10.13 3.93 -25.70
N LYS A 443 -10.62 4.57 -26.76
CA LYS A 443 -11.01 3.88 -28.00
C LYS A 443 -9.91 3.05 -28.65
N ASN A 444 -8.64 3.45 -28.46
CA ASN A 444 -7.50 2.79 -29.10
C ASN A 444 -6.67 1.93 -28.14
N MET A 445 -6.99 1.90 -26.85
CA MET A 445 -6.32 1.01 -25.90
C MET A 445 -6.56 -0.46 -26.24
N THR A 446 -5.52 -1.29 -26.20
CA THR A 446 -5.60 -2.70 -26.60
C THR A 446 -5.11 -3.70 -25.54
N VAL A 447 -5.46 -4.98 -25.73
CA VAL A 447 -4.98 -6.10 -24.90
C VAL A 447 -3.45 -6.16 -24.92
N LEU A 448 -2.84 -6.19 -26.11
CA LEU A 448 -1.41 -6.45 -26.26
C LEU A 448 -0.53 -5.23 -25.94
N SER A 449 -1.08 -4.01 -25.98
CA SER A 449 -0.33 -2.77 -25.71
C SER A 449 -0.56 -2.25 -24.29
N ASP A 450 -1.82 -2.25 -23.86
CA ASP A 450 -2.29 -1.54 -22.67
C ASP A 450 -2.87 -2.46 -21.59
N GLY A 451 -2.92 -3.78 -21.84
CA GLY A 451 -3.39 -4.76 -20.88
C GLY A 451 -4.90 -4.73 -20.66
N VAL A 452 -5.69 -4.25 -21.63
CA VAL A 452 -7.16 -4.30 -21.57
C VAL A 452 -7.62 -5.75 -21.34
N GLN A 453 -8.64 -5.95 -20.51
CA GLN A 453 -9.21 -7.28 -20.21
C GLN A 453 -10.71 -7.31 -20.49
N GLY A 454 -11.26 -8.50 -20.66
CA GLY A 454 -12.71 -8.71 -20.80
C GLY A 454 -13.30 -8.19 -22.11
N VAL A 455 -12.50 -8.15 -23.17
CA VAL A 455 -12.88 -7.80 -24.54
C VAL A 455 -12.73 -9.01 -25.46
N ASP A 456 -13.50 -9.04 -26.54
CA ASP A 456 -13.26 -9.99 -27.62
C ASP A 456 -11.94 -9.65 -28.33
N THR A 457 -11.21 -10.68 -28.75
CA THR A 457 -9.92 -10.54 -29.44
C THR A 457 -9.99 -11.09 -30.85
N ASP A 458 -9.17 -10.55 -31.74
CA ASP A 458 -8.92 -11.10 -33.07
C ASP A 458 -8.06 -12.38 -33.03
N GLU A 459 -7.69 -12.88 -34.21
CA GLU A 459 -6.86 -14.09 -34.37
C GLU A 459 -5.43 -13.91 -33.80
N GLU A 460 -4.95 -12.67 -33.65
CA GLU A 460 -3.65 -12.35 -33.06
C GLU A 460 -3.73 -12.21 -31.53
N GLY A 461 -4.94 -12.30 -30.96
CA GLY A 461 -5.19 -12.11 -29.53
C GLY A 461 -5.23 -10.64 -29.12
N ASP A 462 -5.34 -9.70 -30.06
CA ASP A 462 -5.50 -8.27 -29.75
C ASP A 462 -6.99 -7.87 -29.77
N GLY A 463 -7.38 -7.04 -28.83
CA GLY A 463 -8.76 -6.57 -28.66
C GLY A 463 -8.75 -5.15 -28.13
N LYS A 464 -9.78 -4.35 -28.45
CA LYS A 464 -9.84 -2.93 -28.08
C LYS A 464 -10.82 -2.67 -26.95
N LEU A 465 -10.49 -1.74 -26.07
CA LEU A 465 -11.45 -1.17 -25.11
C LEU A 465 -12.62 -0.52 -25.86
N GLY A 466 -12.31 0.29 -26.88
CA GLY A 466 -13.28 0.80 -27.86
C GLY A 466 -14.15 1.96 -27.37
N THR A 467 -13.91 2.49 -26.17
CA THR A 467 -14.64 3.63 -25.60
C THR A 467 -13.74 4.49 -24.73
N ASP A 468 -14.07 5.78 -24.63
CA ASP A 468 -13.37 6.72 -23.75
C ASP A 468 -14.15 6.84 -22.43
N ILE A 469 -13.44 7.09 -21.33
CA ILE A 469 -14.08 7.48 -20.07
C ILE A 469 -14.64 8.91 -20.21
N LYS A 470 -15.94 9.05 -19.99
CA LYS A 470 -16.68 10.33 -20.04
C LYS A 470 -17.16 10.80 -18.69
N ALA A 471 -17.41 9.90 -17.74
CA ALA A 471 -17.75 10.27 -16.38
C ALA A 471 -16.93 9.52 -15.33
N ILE A 472 -16.58 10.23 -14.25
CA ILE A 472 -15.86 9.67 -13.10
C ILE A 472 -16.71 9.80 -11.85
N ILE A 473 -16.74 8.73 -11.05
CA ILE A 473 -17.26 8.75 -9.68
C ILE A 473 -16.09 8.50 -8.72
N ASN A 474 -15.82 9.47 -7.83
CA ASN A 474 -14.74 9.41 -6.86
C ASN A 474 -15.31 9.51 -5.43
N TYR A 475 -15.31 8.40 -4.70
CA TYR A 475 -15.77 8.33 -3.31
C TYR A 475 -14.61 8.25 -2.33
N GLY A 476 -14.51 9.18 -1.38
CA GLY A 476 -13.50 9.20 -0.31
C GLY A 476 -12.08 8.98 -0.84
N GLY A 477 -11.81 9.49 -2.04
CA GLY A 477 -10.65 9.14 -2.84
C GLY A 477 -9.86 10.39 -3.20
N ASN A 478 -8.54 10.30 -3.12
CA ASN A 478 -7.64 11.36 -3.59
C ASN A 478 -6.69 10.83 -4.67
N ALA A 479 -7.06 9.71 -5.31
CA ALA A 479 -6.31 9.11 -6.42
C ALA A 479 -6.75 9.63 -7.79
N LEU A 480 -7.85 10.38 -7.87
CA LEU A 480 -8.20 11.12 -9.09
C LEU A 480 -7.06 12.08 -9.50
N ILE A 481 -6.35 12.66 -8.51
CA ILE A 481 -5.18 13.49 -8.81
C ILE A 481 -4.00 13.27 -7.87
N ASN A 482 -4.17 13.38 -6.55
CA ASN A 482 -3.04 13.51 -5.62
C ASN A 482 -2.19 12.25 -5.47
N GLN A 483 -2.80 11.06 -5.56
CA GLN A 483 -2.07 9.78 -5.48
C GLN A 483 -1.70 9.23 -6.85
N HIS A 484 -2.20 9.83 -7.94
CA HIS A 484 -1.84 9.44 -9.30
C HIS A 484 -0.53 10.13 -9.72
N SER A 485 0.22 9.51 -10.63
CA SER A 485 1.48 10.06 -11.12
C SER A 485 1.26 11.20 -12.11
N ASP A 486 2.28 12.04 -12.25
CA ASP A 486 2.28 13.21 -13.13
C ASP A 486 1.02 14.06 -12.91
N VAL A 487 0.93 14.56 -11.69
CA VAL A 487 -0.20 15.37 -11.22
C VAL A 487 -0.49 16.54 -12.17
N ARG A 488 0.53 17.12 -12.82
CA ARG A 488 0.39 18.24 -13.74
C ARG A 488 -0.22 17.83 -15.06
N LYS A 489 0.15 16.67 -15.59
CA LYS A 489 -0.54 16.12 -16.77
C LYS A 489 -2.00 15.83 -16.45
N THR A 490 -2.30 15.22 -15.31
CA THR A 490 -3.67 14.94 -14.89
C THR A 490 -4.49 16.20 -14.64
N GLU A 491 -3.91 17.23 -14.02
CA GLU A 491 -4.54 18.54 -13.82
C GLU A 491 -5.04 19.12 -15.15
N LYS A 492 -4.17 19.16 -16.17
CA LYS A 492 -4.51 19.67 -17.51
C LYS A 492 -5.58 18.80 -18.20
N LEU A 493 -5.44 17.48 -18.11
CA LEU A 493 -6.40 16.55 -18.72
C LEU A 493 -7.81 16.73 -18.13
N LEU A 494 -7.93 16.79 -16.80
CA LEU A 494 -9.22 16.91 -16.14
C LEU A 494 -9.83 18.30 -16.30
N GLN A 495 -9.03 19.34 -16.58
CA GLN A 495 -9.53 20.67 -16.94
C GLN A 495 -10.13 20.73 -18.35
N ASP A 496 -9.77 19.81 -19.24
CA ASP A 496 -10.41 19.68 -20.55
C ASP A 496 -11.75 18.93 -20.42
N GLU A 497 -12.82 19.69 -20.26
CA GLU A 497 -14.19 19.18 -20.10
C GLU A 497 -14.69 18.42 -21.35
N SER A 498 -14.06 18.59 -22.52
CA SER A 498 -14.39 17.81 -23.72
C SER A 498 -13.90 16.36 -23.65
N LYS A 499 -12.90 16.10 -22.80
CA LYS A 499 -12.33 14.77 -22.58
C LYS A 499 -13.11 13.99 -21.54
N CYS A 500 -13.26 14.56 -20.34
CA CYS A 500 -14.06 14.00 -19.26
C CYS A 500 -15.19 14.97 -18.91
N GLU A 501 -16.42 14.61 -19.24
CA GLU A 501 -17.58 15.51 -19.24
C GLU A 501 -18.21 15.69 -17.86
N PHE A 502 -18.06 14.70 -16.97
CA PHE A 502 -18.63 14.76 -15.62
C PHE A 502 -17.77 14.10 -14.55
N ILE A 503 -17.61 14.76 -13.41
CA ILE A 503 -16.92 14.23 -12.23
C ILE A 503 -17.80 14.44 -11.00
N LEU A 504 -18.28 13.33 -10.44
CA LEU A 504 -18.91 13.29 -9.12
C LEU A 504 -17.85 12.99 -8.07
N VAL A 505 -17.75 13.84 -7.05
CA VAL A 505 -16.98 13.54 -5.84
C VAL A 505 -17.90 13.46 -4.63
N VAL A 506 -17.72 12.41 -3.85
CA VAL A 506 -18.30 12.26 -2.52
C VAL A 506 -17.14 12.16 -1.53
N ASP A 507 -17.03 13.08 -0.59
CA ASP A 507 -15.92 13.12 0.37
C ASP A 507 -16.40 13.72 1.70
N ASN A 508 -15.56 13.65 2.74
CA ASN A 508 -15.78 14.39 3.98
C ASN A 508 -15.03 15.73 3.97
N TRP A 509 -13.93 15.86 3.21
CA TRP A 509 -13.08 17.04 3.21
C TRP A 509 -12.82 17.55 1.78
N MET A 510 -12.50 18.84 1.65
CA MET A 510 -12.06 19.48 0.41
C MET A 510 -10.63 19.05 0.04
N THR A 511 -10.48 17.78 -0.32
CA THR A 511 -9.22 17.21 -0.80
C THR A 511 -8.81 17.82 -2.15
N PRO A 512 -7.53 17.69 -2.57
CA PRO A 512 -7.12 18.05 -3.92
C PRO A 512 -8.01 17.45 -5.02
N SER A 513 -8.44 16.18 -4.91
CA SER A 513 -9.40 15.59 -5.85
C SER A 513 -10.80 16.20 -5.77
N ALA A 514 -11.29 16.58 -4.57
CA ALA A 514 -12.59 17.25 -4.44
C ALA A 514 -12.68 18.57 -5.20
N LYS A 515 -11.57 19.29 -5.36
CA LYS A 515 -11.51 20.53 -6.16
C LYS A 515 -11.75 20.33 -7.66
N PHE A 516 -11.71 19.10 -8.16
CA PHE A 516 -11.97 18.76 -9.56
C PHE A 516 -13.41 18.28 -9.82
N ALA A 517 -14.25 18.21 -8.78
CA ALA A 517 -15.64 17.81 -8.92
C ALA A 517 -16.46 18.83 -9.73
N ASP A 518 -17.42 18.35 -10.52
CA ASP A 518 -18.51 19.18 -11.03
C ASP A 518 -19.65 19.27 -10.00
N VAL A 519 -19.92 18.15 -9.31
CA VAL A 519 -20.80 18.08 -8.15
C VAL A 519 -20.05 17.43 -6.99
N LEU A 520 -20.07 18.09 -5.84
CA LEU A 520 -19.43 17.64 -4.61
C LEU A 520 -20.48 17.41 -3.52
N LEU A 521 -20.56 16.16 -3.04
CA LEU A 521 -21.52 15.76 -2.00
C LEU A 521 -20.81 15.49 -0.67
N PRO A 522 -21.26 16.09 0.46
CA PRO A 522 -20.68 15.86 1.77
C PRO A 522 -21.22 14.57 2.43
N ASP A 523 -20.36 13.57 2.61
CA ASP A 523 -20.68 12.37 3.40
C ASP A 523 -20.41 12.61 4.90
N VAL A 524 -20.93 11.74 5.75
CA VAL A 524 -20.63 11.71 7.19
C VAL A 524 -19.26 11.10 7.46
N THR A 525 -18.58 11.53 8.52
CA THR A 525 -17.34 10.88 8.97
C THR A 525 -17.63 9.65 9.80
N TRP A 526 -16.62 8.82 10.01
CA TRP A 526 -16.75 7.62 10.83
C TRP A 526 -17.05 7.89 12.31
N LEU A 527 -16.86 9.13 12.81
CA LEU A 527 -17.32 9.50 14.16
C LEU A 527 -18.81 9.89 14.21
N GLU A 528 -19.47 9.99 13.05
CA GLU A 528 -20.88 10.36 12.87
C GLU A 528 -21.69 9.19 12.28
N SER A 529 -21.08 8.00 12.15
CA SER A 529 -21.65 6.84 11.46
C SER A 529 -21.86 5.64 12.37
N GLU A 530 -22.83 4.80 12.02
CA GLU A 530 -23.04 3.47 12.59
C GLU A 530 -22.58 2.40 11.59
N ASP A 531 -21.79 1.44 12.04
CA ASP A 531 -21.26 0.34 11.22
C ASP A 531 -20.76 -0.81 12.11
N LEU A 532 -20.42 -1.95 11.51
CA LEU A 532 -19.71 -3.06 12.16
C LEU A 532 -18.42 -3.36 11.39
N ILE A 533 -17.28 -3.03 12.00
CA ILE A 533 -15.97 -3.04 11.31
C ILE A 533 -15.04 -4.06 11.94
N TYR A 534 -14.30 -4.79 11.10
CA TYR A 534 -13.18 -5.64 11.52
C TYR A 534 -11.83 -5.02 11.08
N GLN A 535 -10.74 -5.43 11.72
CA GLN A 535 -9.40 -5.05 11.24
C GLN A 535 -9.03 -5.81 9.97
N SER A 536 -8.61 -5.10 8.94
CA SER A 536 -8.25 -5.71 7.66
C SER A 536 -6.84 -6.34 7.70
N TYR A 537 -6.22 -6.49 6.53
CA TYR A 537 -4.92 -7.14 6.30
C TYR A 537 -3.73 -6.65 7.14
N ALA A 538 -3.86 -5.54 7.87
CA ALA A 538 -2.80 -4.93 8.66
C ALA A 538 -2.91 -5.22 10.17
N ALA A 539 -3.86 -6.07 10.56
CA ALA A 539 -3.84 -6.72 11.86
C ALA A 539 -2.61 -7.64 11.95
N GLY A 540 -2.10 -7.83 13.16
CA GLY A 540 -1.16 -8.89 13.47
C GLY A 540 -1.91 -10.12 13.98
N ASP A 541 -1.52 -10.70 15.11
CA ASP A 541 -2.10 -11.94 15.65
C ASP A 541 -3.39 -11.71 16.49
N THR A 542 -3.82 -10.46 16.67
CA THR A 542 -5.05 -10.11 17.39
C THR A 542 -6.08 -9.51 16.43
N ALA A 543 -7.21 -10.20 16.24
CA ALA A 543 -8.32 -9.72 15.45
C ALA A 543 -9.36 -9.00 16.31
N THR A 544 -10.04 -7.98 15.75
CA THR A 544 -11.12 -7.28 16.43
C THR A 544 -12.34 -7.07 15.54
N LEU A 545 -13.51 -7.01 16.17
CA LEU A 545 -14.76 -6.43 15.66
C LEU A 545 -15.11 -5.21 16.51
N VAL A 546 -15.44 -4.10 15.87
CA VAL A 546 -15.84 -2.83 16.49
C VAL A 546 -17.27 -2.51 16.08
N GLN A 547 -18.16 -2.49 17.06
CA GLN A 547 -19.52 -2.01 16.90
C GLN A 547 -19.51 -0.49 17.00
N MET A 548 -19.66 0.18 15.87
CA MET A 548 -19.64 1.63 15.82
C MET A 548 -21.02 2.20 16.14
N SER A 549 -21.05 3.29 16.91
CA SER A 549 -22.21 4.12 17.19
C SER A 549 -21.81 5.59 17.25
N SER A 550 -22.78 6.49 17.10
CA SER A 550 -22.54 7.94 17.20
C SER A 550 -23.37 8.54 18.33
N GLY A 551 -22.75 9.42 19.11
CA GLY A 551 -23.44 10.28 20.09
C GLY A 551 -23.70 11.69 19.56
N VAL A 552 -23.39 11.94 18.28
CA VAL A 552 -23.57 13.22 17.60
C VAL A 552 -24.37 13.03 16.32
N ASP A 553 -25.21 14.02 16.00
CA ASP A 553 -25.88 14.08 14.71
C ASP A 553 -24.86 14.40 13.59
N PRO A 554 -25.14 14.01 12.34
CA PRO A 554 -24.39 14.47 11.18
C PRO A 554 -24.22 15.99 11.20
N MET A 555 -22.96 16.44 11.14
CA MET A 555 -22.67 17.87 11.18
C MET A 555 -23.11 18.55 9.88
N PHE A 556 -23.60 19.79 10.03
CA PHE A 556 -24.03 20.64 8.92
C PHE A 556 -25.18 19.99 8.12
N GLU A 557 -25.04 19.89 6.80
CA GLU A 557 -25.98 19.21 5.90
C GLU A 557 -25.38 17.92 5.36
N SER A 558 -24.34 17.37 6.00
CA SER A 558 -23.79 16.06 5.63
C SER A 558 -24.86 14.97 5.75
N ARG A 559 -24.91 14.07 4.78
CA ARG A 559 -25.82 12.93 4.78
C ARG A 559 -25.03 11.64 4.60
N PRO A 560 -25.39 10.54 5.28
CA PRO A 560 -24.74 9.27 5.04
C PRO A 560 -25.02 8.79 3.61
N ILE A 561 -24.01 8.20 2.99
CA ILE A 561 -24.08 7.82 1.57
C ILE A 561 -25.18 6.79 1.24
N TYR A 562 -25.61 5.95 2.20
CA TYR A 562 -26.74 5.05 1.97
C TYR A 562 -28.02 5.81 1.59
N GLU A 563 -28.44 6.80 2.39
CA GLU A 563 -29.63 7.61 2.13
C GLU A 563 -29.49 8.46 0.86
N VAL A 564 -28.29 8.96 0.57
CA VAL A 564 -27.99 9.66 -0.69
C VAL A 564 -28.20 8.71 -1.88
N CYS A 565 -27.71 7.47 -1.80
CA CYS A 565 -27.91 6.47 -2.85
C CYS A 565 -29.36 6.00 -2.96
N VAL A 566 -30.15 5.96 -1.88
CA VAL A 566 -31.60 5.69 -1.95
C VAL A 566 -32.30 6.76 -2.78
N ASP A 567 -32.01 8.04 -2.52
CA ASP A 567 -32.63 9.14 -3.27
C ASP A 567 -32.18 9.18 -4.75
N LEU A 568 -30.91 8.84 -5.03
CA LEU A 568 -30.43 8.66 -6.40
C LEU A 568 -31.11 7.46 -7.08
N ALA A 569 -31.23 6.32 -6.38
CA ALA A 569 -31.89 5.13 -6.89
C ALA A 569 -33.35 5.43 -7.26
N LYS A 570 -34.05 6.22 -6.46
CA LYS A 570 -35.41 6.70 -6.75
C LYS A 570 -35.47 7.52 -8.03
N ARG A 571 -34.57 8.51 -8.20
CA ARG A 571 -34.48 9.32 -9.42
C ARG A 571 -34.11 8.48 -10.65
N MET A 572 -33.33 7.43 -10.47
CA MET A 572 -32.89 6.53 -11.54
C MET A 572 -33.80 5.31 -11.75
N GLY A 573 -34.90 5.20 -11.00
CA GLY A 573 -35.95 4.18 -11.16
C GLY A 573 -35.62 2.77 -10.63
N VAL A 574 -34.72 2.65 -9.65
CA VAL A 574 -34.22 1.36 -9.10
C VAL A 574 -34.26 1.30 -7.56
N GLU A 575 -35.13 2.09 -6.92
CA GLU A 575 -35.22 2.19 -5.44
C GLU A 575 -35.59 0.86 -4.77
N ALA A 576 -36.55 0.11 -5.32
CA ALA A 576 -37.03 -1.13 -4.73
C ALA A 576 -35.91 -2.19 -4.72
N GLU A 577 -35.18 -2.32 -5.82
CA GLU A 577 -34.04 -3.21 -5.96
C GLU A 577 -32.86 -2.75 -5.11
N PHE A 578 -32.62 -1.43 -5.02
CA PHE A 578 -31.54 -0.90 -4.21
C PHE A 578 -31.76 -1.19 -2.72
N THR A 579 -32.96 -0.92 -2.21
CA THR A 579 -33.28 -1.04 -0.78
C THR A 579 -33.62 -2.46 -0.35
N GLU A 580 -34.16 -3.29 -1.25
CA GLU A 580 -34.76 -4.59 -0.92
C GLU A 580 -35.84 -4.48 0.17
N GLY A 581 -36.50 -3.32 0.28
CA GLY A 581 -37.45 -3.03 1.36
C GLY A 581 -36.82 -2.88 2.75
N LYS A 582 -35.49 -2.82 2.86
CA LYS A 582 -34.75 -2.69 4.12
C LYS A 582 -34.39 -1.25 4.41
N SER A 583 -34.57 -0.85 5.66
CA SER A 583 -34.00 0.40 6.20
C SER A 583 -32.51 0.25 6.48
N ARG A 584 -31.84 1.37 6.79
CA ARG A 584 -30.45 1.39 7.26
C ARG A 584 -30.25 0.46 8.48
N LYS A 585 -31.21 0.48 9.40
CA LYS A 585 -31.18 -0.34 10.62
C LYS A 585 -31.28 -1.82 10.31
N ASP A 586 -32.17 -2.20 9.38
CA ASP A 586 -32.37 -3.60 9.00
C ASP A 586 -31.10 -4.23 8.40
N TRP A 587 -30.39 -3.47 7.54
CA TRP A 587 -29.09 -3.89 7.02
C TRP A 587 -28.05 -4.10 8.12
N LEU A 588 -27.91 -3.15 9.04
CA LEU A 588 -26.95 -3.24 10.15
C LEU A 588 -27.30 -4.37 11.14
N ASP A 589 -28.58 -4.64 11.37
CA ASP A 589 -29.03 -5.77 12.18
C ASP A 589 -28.71 -7.10 11.49
N GLN A 590 -28.94 -7.19 10.17
CA GLN A 590 -28.58 -8.35 9.36
C GLN A 590 -27.08 -8.64 9.41
N PHE A 591 -26.22 -7.63 9.18
CA PHE A 591 -24.76 -7.82 9.20
C PHE A 591 -24.24 -8.25 10.57
N TYR A 592 -24.85 -7.74 11.65
CA TYR A 592 -24.54 -8.21 12.99
C TYR A 592 -24.90 -9.68 13.18
N ALA A 593 -26.11 -10.08 12.76
CA ALA A 593 -26.57 -11.47 12.87
C ALA A 593 -25.66 -12.44 12.09
N GLU A 594 -25.25 -12.08 10.87
CA GLU A 594 -24.30 -12.86 10.07
C GLU A 594 -22.93 -12.96 10.73
N SER A 595 -22.40 -11.85 11.25
CA SER A 595 -21.12 -11.82 11.97
C SER A 595 -21.14 -12.68 13.23
N LYS A 596 -22.28 -12.67 13.96
CA LYS A 596 -22.50 -13.50 15.16
C LYS A 596 -22.58 -14.98 14.81
N ALA A 597 -23.22 -15.34 13.70
CA ALA A 597 -23.26 -16.71 13.21
C ALA A 597 -21.86 -17.21 12.81
N ALA A 598 -21.04 -16.33 12.20
CA ALA A 598 -19.67 -16.65 11.79
C ALA A 598 -18.64 -16.64 12.94
N THR A 599 -18.94 -15.99 14.06
CA THR A 599 -17.99 -15.76 15.16
C THR A 599 -18.53 -16.30 16.49
N PRO A 600 -18.23 -17.57 16.83
CA PRO A 600 -18.58 -18.13 18.13
C PRO A 600 -18.01 -17.27 19.27
N GLY A 601 -18.88 -16.92 20.22
CA GLY A 601 -18.54 -16.07 21.38
C GLY A 601 -18.79 -14.58 21.16
N LEU A 602 -19.18 -14.13 19.95
CA LEU A 602 -19.61 -12.74 19.76
C LEU A 602 -20.89 -12.48 20.58
N PRO A 603 -20.93 -11.44 21.45
CA PRO A 603 -22.10 -11.15 22.28
C PRO A 603 -23.35 -10.77 21.48
N ASP A 604 -24.46 -10.52 22.17
CA ASP A 604 -25.62 -9.86 21.56
C ASP A 604 -25.31 -8.40 21.19
N LYS A 605 -26.00 -7.88 20.17
CA LYS A 605 -25.79 -6.51 19.66
C LYS A 605 -25.91 -5.45 20.75
N GLU A 606 -26.90 -5.60 21.62
CA GLU A 606 -27.12 -4.66 22.74
C GLU A 606 -25.95 -4.65 23.74
N VAL A 607 -25.30 -5.80 23.96
CA VAL A 607 -24.09 -5.88 24.77
C VAL A 607 -22.92 -5.21 24.03
N MET A 608 -22.76 -5.50 22.73
CA MET A 608 -21.71 -4.90 21.90
C MET A 608 -21.85 -3.40 21.72
N LEU A 609 -23.05 -2.83 21.75
CA LEU A 609 -23.24 -1.37 21.69
C LEU A 609 -22.63 -0.65 22.91
N THR A 610 -22.61 -1.31 24.06
CA THR A 610 -21.98 -0.78 25.28
C THR A 610 -20.49 -1.17 25.37
N GLN A 611 -20.17 -2.43 25.08
CA GLN A 611 -18.81 -2.97 25.13
C GLN A 611 -17.91 -2.41 24.02
N GLY A 612 -18.48 -2.09 22.86
CA GLY A 612 -17.83 -1.48 21.71
C GLY A 612 -16.96 -2.41 20.86
N ILE A 613 -16.18 -3.26 21.50
CA ILE A 613 -15.17 -4.09 20.84
C ILE A 613 -15.23 -5.53 21.33
N TYR A 614 -15.15 -6.45 20.37
CA TYR A 614 -14.84 -7.86 20.61
C TYR A 614 -13.47 -8.15 20.01
N ARG A 615 -12.58 -8.80 20.78
CA ARG A 615 -11.23 -9.13 20.34
C ARG A 615 -10.98 -10.62 20.52
N LYS A 616 -10.19 -11.18 19.63
CA LYS A 616 -9.72 -12.57 19.71
C LYS A 616 -8.27 -12.63 19.28
N TYR A 617 -7.42 -13.08 20.19
CA TYR A 617 -6.07 -13.50 19.82
C TYR A 617 -6.18 -14.83 19.08
N LEU A 618 -5.58 -14.92 17.90
CA LEU A 618 -5.66 -16.10 17.04
C LEU A 618 -4.29 -16.79 16.90
N PRO A 619 -3.75 -17.42 17.96
CA PRO A 619 -2.50 -18.18 17.90
C PRO A 619 -2.70 -19.69 17.71
N ASP A 620 -3.93 -20.22 17.64
CA ASP A 620 -4.22 -21.68 17.61
C ASP A 620 -3.96 -22.32 16.23
N GLY A 621 -2.84 -21.94 15.59
CA GLY A 621 -2.36 -22.44 14.31
C GLY A 621 -1.71 -21.32 13.52
N GLY A 622 -0.56 -20.81 14.00
CA GLY A 622 0.26 -19.84 13.27
C GLY A 622 0.25 -20.18 11.77
N TYR A 623 -0.22 -19.26 10.94
CA TYR A 623 -0.44 -19.59 9.55
C TYR A 623 0.92 -19.71 8.86
N ILE A 624 1.22 -20.91 8.37
CA ILE A 624 2.39 -21.17 7.55
C ILE A 624 1.94 -21.17 6.09
N VAL A 625 2.42 -20.19 5.34
CA VAL A 625 2.06 -20.05 3.92
C VAL A 625 2.59 -21.24 3.10
N LEU A 626 1.74 -21.80 2.24
CA LEU A 626 2.04 -22.97 1.38
C LEU A 626 2.35 -24.28 2.13
N GLU A 627 1.99 -24.42 3.41
CA GLU A 627 2.19 -25.66 4.18
C GLU A 627 1.50 -26.87 3.52
N ASP A 628 0.24 -26.75 3.11
CA ASP A 628 -0.50 -27.85 2.47
C ASP A 628 0.18 -28.32 1.16
N PHE A 629 0.63 -27.38 0.32
CA PHE A 629 1.39 -27.67 -0.90
C PHE A 629 2.74 -28.32 -0.59
N ARG A 630 3.44 -27.88 0.46
CA ARG A 630 4.72 -28.45 0.89
C ARG A 630 4.56 -29.90 1.34
N ASN A 631 3.51 -30.17 2.13
CA ASN A 631 3.21 -31.48 2.68
C ASN A 631 2.75 -32.48 1.60
N ASP A 632 1.83 -32.05 0.73
CA ASP A 632 1.31 -32.88 -0.35
C ASP A 632 1.02 -32.03 -1.62
N PRO A 633 2.02 -31.87 -2.51
CA PRO A 633 1.88 -31.04 -3.71
C PRO A 633 0.96 -31.66 -4.77
N GLU A 634 0.70 -32.97 -4.72
CA GLU A 634 -0.20 -33.64 -5.66
C GLU A 634 -1.67 -33.42 -5.26
N ALA A 635 -1.97 -33.47 -3.96
CA ALA A 635 -3.30 -33.16 -3.45
C ALA A 635 -3.59 -31.65 -3.40
N ASN A 636 -2.56 -30.82 -3.28
CA ASN A 636 -2.68 -29.36 -3.14
C ASN A 636 -1.90 -28.59 -4.22
N PRO A 637 -2.12 -28.84 -5.53
CA PRO A 637 -1.38 -28.17 -6.59
C PRO A 637 -1.64 -26.66 -6.59
N LEU A 638 -0.63 -25.89 -6.98
CA LEU A 638 -0.74 -24.44 -7.11
C LEU A 638 -1.54 -24.03 -8.36
N GLY A 639 -2.07 -22.80 -8.40
CA GLY A 639 -2.85 -22.26 -9.53
C GLY A 639 -2.02 -21.89 -10.78
N THR A 640 -0.73 -22.24 -10.78
CA THR A 640 0.20 -22.10 -11.91
C THR A 640 -0.14 -23.10 -13.00
N PRO A 641 0.20 -22.84 -14.27
CA PRO A 641 0.03 -23.81 -15.36
C PRO A 641 0.58 -25.22 -15.07
N SER A 642 1.71 -25.31 -14.38
CA SER A 642 2.35 -26.60 -14.01
C SER A 642 1.84 -27.25 -12.73
N GLY A 643 0.97 -26.58 -11.94
CA GLY A 643 0.64 -27.01 -10.58
C GLY A 643 1.77 -26.87 -9.53
N LYS A 644 2.95 -26.36 -9.92
CA LYS A 644 4.17 -26.24 -9.11
C LYS A 644 4.62 -24.77 -9.00
N ILE A 645 5.68 -24.50 -8.25
CA ILE A 645 6.28 -23.16 -8.22
C ILE A 645 6.96 -22.88 -9.56
N GLU A 646 6.51 -21.85 -10.30
CA GLU A 646 7.08 -21.47 -11.59
C GLU A 646 8.17 -20.40 -11.44
N ILE A 647 9.42 -20.86 -11.40
CA ILE A 647 10.62 -20.01 -11.54
C ILE A 647 10.67 -19.50 -12.99
N TYR A 648 10.53 -20.41 -13.95
CA TYR A 648 10.22 -20.04 -15.33
C TYR A 648 8.71 -19.96 -15.49
N SER A 649 8.18 -18.75 -15.65
CA SER A 649 6.74 -18.54 -15.85
C SER A 649 6.40 -18.62 -17.34
N SER A 650 5.65 -19.65 -17.72
CA SER A 650 5.18 -19.85 -19.10
C SER A 650 4.29 -18.70 -19.56
N ARG A 651 3.40 -18.21 -18.70
CA ARG A 651 2.53 -17.05 -18.95
C ARG A 651 3.34 -15.78 -19.24
N LEU A 652 4.43 -15.53 -18.52
CA LEU A 652 5.29 -14.38 -18.78
C LEU A 652 6.14 -14.55 -20.05
N ALA A 653 6.57 -15.77 -20.36
CA ALA A 653 7.23 -16.07 -21.63
C ALA A 653 6.31 -15.75 -22.82
N ASP A 654 5.03 -16.14 -22.73
CA ASP A 654 4.04 -15.84 -23.76
C ASP A 654 3.80 -14.34 -23.89
N LYS A 655 3.60 -13.61 -22.77
CA LYS A 655 3.49 -12.14 -22.80
C LYS A 655 4.72 -11.48 -23.41
N ALA A 656 5.92 -11.95 -23.08
CA ALA A 656 7.16 -11.41 -23.64
C ALA A 656 7.24 -11.55 -25.18
N ARG A 657 6.63 -12.62 -25.73
CA ARG A 657 6.58 -12.87 -27.17
C ARG A 657 5.50 -12.07 -27.88
N THR A 658 4.34 -11.86 -27.25
CA THR A 658 3.13 -11.35 -27.92
C THR A 658 2.83 -9.88 -27.62
N TRP A 659 3.23 -9.36 -26.46
CA TRP A 659 2.89 -8.00 -26.07
C TRP A 659 3.78 -6.96 -26.76
N LYS A 660 3.18 -5.80 -27.04
CA LYS A 660 3.85 -4.64 -27.63
C LYS A 660 4.44 -3.80 -26.49
N LEU A 661 5.77 -3.85 -26.33
CA LEU A 661 6.49 -3.17 -25.24
C LEU A 661 7.02 -1.79 -25.67
N LYS A 662 7.07 -0.86 -24.72
CA LYS A 662 7.74 0.44 -24.93
C LYS A 662 9.25 0.25 -24.87
N GLU A 663 10.00 1.14 -25.51
CA GLU A 663 11.47 1.07 -25.51
C GLU A 663 12.04 1.05 -24.09
N GLY A 664 12.86 0.05 -23.79
CA GLY A 664 13.46 -0.17 -22.47
C GLY A 664 12.59 -0.95 -21.46
N ASP A 665 11.36 -1.30 -21.82
CA ASP A 665 10.55 -2.23 -21.02
C ASP A 665 10.93 -3.69 -21.32
N VAL A 666 10.93 -4.55 -20.30
CA VAL A 666 11.26 -5.98 -20.43
C VAL A 666 10.24 -6.83 -19.68
N ILE A 667 9.69 -7.83 -20.35
CA ILE A 667 8.99 -8.96 -19.71
C ILE A 667 9.94 -10.17 -19.76
N SER A 668 10.07 -10.87 -18.64
CA SER A 668 10.98 -12.02 -18.49
C SER A 668 10.24 -13.21 -17.91
N ALA A 669 10.45 -14.39 -18.49
CA ALA A 669 9.95 -15.65 -17.92
C ALA A 669 10.60 -15.92 -16.55
N LEU A 670 11.90 -15.64 -16.44
CA LEU A 670 12.67 -15.77 -15.20
C LEU A 670 12.58 -14.51 -14.32
N PRO A 671 12.60 -14.66 -12.98
CA PRO A 671 12.89 -13.55 -12.09
C PRO A 671 14.32 -13.06 -12.35
N LYS A 672 14.49 -11.80 -12.76
CA LYS A 672 15.83 -11.26 -13.00
C LYS A 672 15.94 -9.76 -12.81
N TYR A 673 17.14 -9.27 -12.54
CA TYR A 673 17.43 -7.84 -12.56
C TYR A 673 17.24 -7.28 -13.96
N VAL A 674 16.47 -6.19 -14.03
CA VAL A 674 16.22 -5.44 -15.25
C VAL A 674 16.61 -3.99 -14.96
N PRO A 675 17.66 -3.46 -15.63
CA PRO A 675 17.94 -2.04 -15.62
C PRO A 675 16.73 -1.25 -16.11
N THR A 676 16.40 -0.17 -15.42
CA THR A 676 15.19 0.62 -15.71
C THR A 676 15.54 2.06 -16.04
N TRP A 677 14.71 2.68 -16.87
CA TRP A 677 14.68 4.13 -17.07
C TRP A 677 14.52 4.84 -15.72
N GLU A 678 15.19 5.97 -15.52
CA GLU A 678 15.27 6.67 -14.22
C GLU A 678 15.75 5.78 -13.04
N GLY A 679 16.38 4.64 -13.35
CA GLY A 679 17.06 3.78 -12.39
C GLY A 679 18.47 4.27 -12.08
N TYR A 680 19.18 3.52 -11.23
CA TYR A 680 20.56 3.85 -10.86
C TYR A 680 21.51 3.90 -12.07
N GLU A 681 21.32 3.01 -13.04
CA GLU A 681 22.16 2.86 -14.24
C GLU A 681 21.79 3.81 -15.38
N ASP A 682 20.73 4.62 -15.24
CA ASP A 682 20.37 5.66 -16.21
C ASP A 682 21.35 6.85 -16.12
N THR A 683 22.54 6.65 -16.67
CA THR A 683 23.64 7.63 -16.61
C THR A 683 23.33 8.91 -17.38
N GLU A 684 22.52 8.85 -18.43
CA GLU A 684 22.16 10.01 -19.23
C GLU A 684 21.23 10.95 -18.47
N THR A 685 20.13 10.43 -17.90
CA THR A 685 19.21 11.24 -17.09
C THR A 685 19.91 11.77 -15.83
N LYS A 686 20.82 10.99 -15.23
CA LYS A 686 21.60 11.40 -14.04
C LYS A 686 22.55 12.58 -14.28
N LYS A 687 22.93 12.89 -15.52
CA LYS A 687 23.68 14.13 -15.82
C LYS A 687 22.89 15.38 -15.46
N LYS A 688 21.56 15.32 -15.57
CA LYS A 688 20.64 16.42 -15.25
C LYS A 688 20.03 16.28 -13.84
N TYR A 689 19.75 15.05 -13.44
CA TYR A 689 19.04 14.71 -12.20
C TYR A 689 19.78 13.61 -11.43
N PRO A 690 20.83 13.96 -10.66
CA PRO A 690 21.77 12.97 -10.13
C PRO A 690 21.26 12.18 -8.91
N LEU A 691 20.14 12.56 -8.30
CA LEU A 691 19.61 11.95 -7.09
C LEU A 691 18.45 11.00 -7.40
N GLN A 692 18.47 9.79 -6.84
CA GLN A 692 17.29 8.93 -6.83
C GLN A 692 16.32 9.42 -5.76
N LEU A 693 15.05 9.60 -6.11
CA LEU A 693 13.97 9.96 -5.18
C LEU A 693 13.01 8.79 -5.01
N THR A 694 12.88 8.32 -3.77
CA THR A 694 11.89 7.31 -3.39
C THR A 694 10.83 7.88 -2.45
N GLY A 695 9.57 7.48 -2.67
CA GLY A 695 8.48 7.76 -1.74
C GLY A 695 8.48 6.78 -0.56
N TYR A 696 7.98 7.20 0.59
CA TYR A 696 7.70 6.27 1.69
C TYR A 696 6.39 6.62 2.40
N HIS A 697 5.74 5.62 2.98
CA HIS A 697 4.59 5.85 3.84
C HIS A 697 5.08 6.43 5.17
N THR A 698 4.58 7.60 5.55
CA THR A 698 4.97 8.28 6.79
C THR A 698 4.02 7.96 7.95
N LYS A 699 4.49 8.18 9.18
CA LYS A 699 3.71 8.02 10.40
C LYS A 699 2.56 9.03 10.51
N GLY A 700 2.78 10.24 10.00
CA GLY A 700 1.88 11.41 10.14
C GLY A 700 0.61 11.35 9.29
N ARG A 701 0.51 10.42 8.34
CA ARG A 701 -0.64 10.26 7.46
C ARG A 701 -0.80 8.81 6.99
N ALA A 702 -1.93 8.52 6.37
CA ALA A 702 -2.13 7.27 5.65
C ALA A 702 -2.47 7.64 4.21
N HIS A 703 -1.52 7.43 3.31
CA HIS A 703 -1.52 8.07 2.00
C HIS A 703 -1.70 9.59 2.18
N SER A 704 -2.67 10.21 1.52
CA SER A 704 -2.98 11.64 1.70
C SER A 704 -3.98 11.97 2.80
N SER A 705 -4.61 10.97 3.41
CA SER A 705 -5.50 11.22 4.56
C SER A 705 -4.71 11.72 5.77
N TYR A 706 -5.30 12.63 6.54
CA TYR A 706 -4.69 13.34 7.69
C TYR A 706 -3.69 14.45 7.36
N HIS A 707 -3.37 14.72 6.10
CA HIS A 707 -2.50 15.86 5.78
C HIS A 707 -3.14 17.20 6.19
N ASN A 708 -4.46 17.27 6.33
CA ASN A 708 -5.16 18.44 6.85
C ASN A 708 -5.13 18.58 8.40
N VAL A 709 -4.46 17.69 9.13
CA VAL A 709 -4.39 17.75 10.60
C VAL A 709 -3.11 18.47 11.05
N PRO A 710 -3.19 19.70 11.61
CA PRO A 710 -2.02 20.49 11.95
C PRO A 710 -1.11 19.82 12.98
N TRP A 711 -1.70 19.18 14.01
CA TRP A 711 -0.94 18.47 15.04
C TRP A 711 -0.01 17.42 14.44
N LEU A 712 -0.50 16.63 13.48
CA LEU A 712 0.34 15.59 12.88
C LEU A 712 1.47 16.17 12.02
N ARG A 713 1.22 17.29 11.35
CA ARG A 713 2.23 18.01 10.54
C ARG A 713 3.29 18.69 11.40
N GLU A 714 2.94 19.07 12.63
CA GLU A 714 3.87 19.62 13.60
C GLU A 714 4.81 18.52 14.14
N VAL A 715 4.27 17.35 14.51
CA VAL A 715 5.09 16.28 15.13
C VAL A 715 5.83 15.43 14.07
N VAL A 716 5.30 15.31 12.86
CA VAL A 716 5.90 14.52 11.78
C VAL A 716 6.24 15.44 10.61
N GLN A 717 7.51 15.82 10.53
CA GLN A 717 8.02 16.76 9.54
C GLN A 717 7.84 16.26 8.10
N ASP A 718 7.30 17.13 7.25
CA ASP A 718 7.19 16.94 5.80
C ASP A 718 8.45 17.46 5.09
N ALA A 719 9.55 16.74 5.28
CA ALA A 719 10.85 17.09 4.74
C ALA A 719 11.48 15.96 3.92
N VAL A 720 12.24 16.32 2.89
CA VAL A 720 13.04 15.37 2.11
C VAL A 720 14.27 14.97 2.92
N TRP A 721 14.49 13.66 3.06
CA TRP A 721 15.67 13.13 3.71
C TRP A 721 16.83 13.19 2.72
N MET A 722 17.97 13.73 3.18
CA MET A 722 19.19 13.82 2.39
C MET A 722 20.40 13.43 3.23
N ASN A 723 21.30 12.65 2.64
CA ASN A 723 22.56 12.29 3.28
C ASN A 723 23.45 13.54 3.48
N PRO A 724 24.22 13.65 4.58
CA PRO A 724 25.12 14.79 4.82
C PRO A 724 26.10 15.06 3.69
N LEU A 725 26.61 14.02 3.01
CA LEU A 725 27.54 14.18 1.89
C LEU A 725 26.88 14.86 0.69
N ASP A 726 25.63 14.52 0.40
CA ASP A 726 24.88 15.13 -0.71
C ASP A 726 24.37 16.53 -0.38
N ALA A 727 24.02 16.77 0.88
CA ALA A 727 23.62 18.08 1.39
C ALA A 727 24.80 19.07 1.37
N ASN A 728 25.99 18.62 1.80
CA ASN A 728 27.21 19.45 1.80
C ASN A 728 27.60 19.89 0.39
N LYS A 729 27.52 18.99 -0.61
CA LYS A 729 27.76 19.33 -2.03
C LYS A 729 26.82 20.43 -2.55
N ARG A 730 25.64 20.57 -1.93
CA ARG A 730 24.58 21.53 -2.31
C ARG A 730 24.49 22.74 -1.38
N GLY A 731 25.34 22.84 -0.35
CA GLY A 731 25.29 23.92 0.64
C GLY A 731 24.01 23.94 1.49
N LEU A 732 23.41 22.75 1.72
CA LEU A 732 22.13 22.61 2.42
C LEU A 732 22.33 22.18 3.88
N LYS A 733 21.49 22.73 4.77
CA LYS A 733 21.35 22.29 6.17
C LYS A 733 19.90 21.98 6.51
N THR A 734 19.67 21.18 7.54
CA THR A 734 18.31 20.85 8.01
C THR A 734 17.48 22.11 8.24
N GLY A 735 16.24 22.11 7.73
CA GLY A 735 15.31 23.24 7.81
C GLY A 735 15.44 24.25 6.67
N ASP A 736 16.45 24.14 5.80
CA ASP A 736 16.46 24.92 4.56
C ASP A 736 15.27 24.52 3.69
N LYS A 737 14.58 25.50 3.12
CA LYS A 737 13.62 25.26 2.05
C LYS A 737 14.33 24.93 0.76
N VAL A 738 13.83 23.93 0.05
CA VAL A 738 14.39 23.45 -1.21
C VAL A 738 13.33 23.23 -2.26
N HIS A 739 13.71 23.41 -3.52
CA HIS A 739 12.99 22.88 -4.67
C HIS A 739 13.53 21.50 -5.02
N ILE A 740 12.64 20.53 -5.15
CA ILE A 740 12.91 19.22 -5.74
C ILE A 740 12.24 19.21 -7.10
N PHE A 741 12.99 18.92 -8.16
CA PHE A 741 12.48 19.08 -9.52
C PHE A 741 13.03 18.05 -10.50
N ASN A 742 12.24 17.83 -11.55
CA ASN A 742 12.63 17.19 -12.80
C ASN A 742 11.82 17.79 -13.96
N ASP A 743 11.81 17.15 -15.12
CA ASP A 743 11.10 17.66 -16.31
C ASP A 743 9.59 17.70 -16.17
N ARG A 744 9.01 16.99 -15.18
CA ARG A 744 7.56 16.91 -14.95
C ARG A 744 7.06 18.04 -14.05
N GLY A 745 7.92 18.55 -13.16
CA GLY A 745 7.55 19.67 -12.31
C GLY A 745 8.53 19.96 -11.19
N THR A 746 8.11 20.86 -10.29
CA THR A 746 8.87 21.28 -9.12
C THR A 746 7.97 21.28 -7.90
N ILE A 747 8.48 20.79 -6.76
CA ILE A 747 7.82 20.87 -5.45
C ILE A 747 8.71 21.63 -4.46
N GLU A 748 8.10 22.30 -3.49
CA GLU A 748 8.80 22.97 -2.38
C GLU A 748 8.57 22.21 -1.07
N VAL A 749 9.66 21.82 -0.40
CA VAL A 749 9.65 21.20 0.93
C VAL A 749 10.85 21.67 1.74
N GLU A 750 10.90 21.33 3.03
CA GLU A 750 12.13 21.45 3.81
C GLU A 750 13.06 20.26 3.56
N VAL A 751 14.37 20.46 3.76
CA VAL A 751 15.34 19.35 3.80
C VAL A 751 15.61 18.90 5.25
N LYS A 752 15.69 17.59 5.45
CA LYS A 752 16.18 16.95 6.66
C LYS A 752 17.51 16.27 6.35
N VAL A 753 18.61 16.87 6.78
CA VAL A 753 19.95 16.30 6.61
C VAL A 753 20.17 15.24 7.69
N THR A 754 20.39 14.00 7.28
CA THR A 754 20.49 12.85 8.19
C THR A 754 21.35 11.72 7.62
N PRO A 755 22.23 11.07 8.41
CA PRO A 755 22.99 9.91 7.96
C PRO A 755 22.13 8.64 7.81
N ARG A 756 20.84 8.69 8.19
CA ARG A 756 19.87 7.58 8.12
C ARG A 756 19.36 7.29 6.70
N ILE A 757 20.10 7.68 5.66
CA ILE A 757 19.75 7.45 4.26
C ILE A 757 21.02 7.30 3.42
N MET A 758 20.97 6.42 2.43
CA MET A 758 22.08 6.16 1.50
C MET A 758 22.53 7.42 0.74
N VAL A 759 23.83 7.52 0.44
CA VAL A 759 24.39 8.56 -0.44
C VAL A 759 23.83 8.43 -1.85
N GLY A 760 23.50 9.55 -2.49
CA GLY A 760 22.88 9.63 -3.82
C GLY A 760 21.37 9.34 -3.82
N VAL A 761 20.80 9.00 -2.67
CA VAL A 761 19.38 8.68 -2.51
C VAL A 761 18.72 9.72 -1.60
N THR A 762 17.53 10.15 -2.00
CA THR A 762 16.66 11.02 -1.21
C THR A 762 15.30 10.38 -1.05
N ALA A 763 14.62 10.69 0.05
CA ALA A 763 13.32 10.10 0.33
C ALA A 763 12.33 11.12 0.88
N LEU A 764 11.09 11.08 0.39
CA LEU A 764 10.03 12.00 0.81
C LEU A 764 8.76 11.25 1.20
N GLY A 765 8.14 11.68 2.32
CA GLY A 765 6.93 11.06 2.85
C GLY A 765 5.73 11.33 1.94
N GLN A 766 5.15 10.26 1.38
CA GLN A 766 4.08 10.36 0.39
C GLN A 766 2.77 10.90 0.95
N GLY A 767 1.92 11.43 0.07
CA GLY A 767 0.57 11.88 0.39
C GLY A 767 0.42 13.33 0.85
N ALA A 768 1.45 14.17 0.75
CA ALA A 768 1.25 15.61 0.91
C ALA A 768 0.25 16.13 -0.14
N TRP A 769 -0.55 17.14 0.22
CA TRP A 769 -1.63 17.61 -0.64
C TRP A 769 -1.13 18.57 -1.71
N PHE A 770 -1.35 18.20 -2.96
CA PHE A 770 -1.07 19.04 -4.12
C PHE A 770 -1.82 20.38 -4.05
N GLN A 771 -1.12 21.46 -4.35
CA GLN A 771 -1.67 22.79 -4.51
C GLN A 771 -1.74 23.18 -6.00
N PRO A 772 -2.93 23.17 -6.63
CA PRO A 772 -3.10 23.52 -8.04
C PRO A 772 -2.85 25.02 -8.32
N GLY A 773 -2.58 25.36 -9.58
CA GLY A 773 -2.61 26.75 -10.08
C GLY A 773 -1.30 27.56 -10.08
N GLY A 774 -0.11 26.95 -9.91
CA GLY A 774 1.19 27.62 -10.09
C GLY A 774 2.30 26.66 -10.51
N ASP A 775 3.47 27.16 -10.92
CA ASP A 775 4.58 26.32 -11.46
C ASP A 775 5.26 25.43 -10.41
N VAL A 776 5.30 25.89 -9.16
CA VAL A 776 5.84 25.15 -8.01
C VAL A 776 4.69 24.67 -7.14
N ASP A 777 4.63 23.37 -6.89
CA ASP A 777 3.72 22.83 -5.88
C ASP A 777 4.28 23.07 -4.47
N LYS A 778 3.70 24.04 -3.77
CA LYS A 778 4.01 24.35 -2.37
C LYS A 778 3.37 23.39 -1.38
N GLY A 779 2.57 22.45 -1.87
CA GLY A 779 2.02 21.34 -1.10
C GLY A 779 3.02 20.23 -0.79
N GLY A 780 4.07 20.08 -1.62
CA GLY A 780 5.08 19.04 -1.46
C GLY A 780 4.64 17.65 -1.96
N CYS A 781 3.70 17.58 -2.89
CA CYS A 781 3.19 16.33 -3.44
C CYS A 781 4.21 15.67 -4.36
N LEU A 782 4.90 14.61 -3.88
CA LEU A 782 5.95 13.95 -4.68
C LEU A 782 5.47 13.49 -6.07
N ASN A 783 4.18 13.22 -6.24
CA ASN A 783 3.62 12.69 -7.48
C ASN A 783 3.58 13.71 -8.61
N VAL A 784 3.89 14.99 -8.33
CA VAL A 784 4.25 15.97 -9.35
C VAL A 784 5.52 15.55 -10.10
N LEU A 785 6.41 14.80 -9.44
CA LEU A 785 7.71 14.39 -9.97
C LEU A 785 7.71 12.95 -10.53
N THR A 786 6.62 12.20 -10.37
CA THR A 786 6.55 10.79 -10.80
C THR A 786 5.95 10.66 -12.20
N THR A 787 6.27 9.57 -12.91
CA THR A 787 5.79 9.33 -14.28
C THR A 787 4.51 8.49 -14.34
N GLN A 788 3.69 8.75 -15.37
CA GLN A 788 2.55 7.89 -15.76
C GLN A 788 2.98 6.71 -16.66
N ARG A 789 4.26 6.57 -17.02
CA ARG A 789 4.76 5.35 -17.66
C ARG A 789 4.45 4.15 -16.76
N THR A 790 3.84 3.11 -17.31
CA THR A 790 3.38 1.95 -16.55
C THR A 790 4.45 0.85 -16.52
N THR A 791 4.34 -0.09 -15.58
CA THR A 791 5.18 -1.30 -15.62
C THR A 791 4.73 -2.23 -16.75
N PRO A 792 5.64 -3.04 -17.32
CA PRO A 792 5.34 -3.77 -18.56
C PRO A 792 4.25 -4.83 -18.42
N VAL A 793 4.19 -5.51 -17.27
CA VAL A 793 3.31 -6.67 -17.07
C VAL A 793 1.96 -6.26 -16.48
N THR A 794 1.93 -5.64 -15.30
CA THR A 794 0.67 -5.26 -14.66
C THR A 794 0.07 -3.98 -15.20
N LYS A 795 0.85 -3.21 -15.97
CA LYS A 795 0.51 -1.84 -16.33
C LYS A 795 0.25 -0.99 -15.07
N GLY A 796 0.98 -1.27 -13.99
CA GLY A 796 0.85 -0.62 -12.68
C GLY A 796 1.72 0.63 -12.51
N ASN A 797 1.74 1.18 -11.30
CA ASN A 797 2.44 2.43 -10.96
C ASN A 797 3.91 2.21 -10.54
N PRO A 798 4.89 2.87 -11.19
CA PRO A 798 6.31 2.80 -10.81
C PRO A 798 6.78 4.00 -9.98
N GLN A 799 5.96 4.49 -9.05
CA GLN A 799 6.15 5.75 -8.31
C GLN A 799 7.43 5.84 -7.46
N HIS A 800 8.19 4.76 -7.28
CA HIS A 800 9.49 4.75 -6.59
C HIS A 800 10.69 4.78 -7.57
N THR A 801 10.46 4.98 -8.86
CA THR A 801 11.51 5.11 -9.89
C THR A 801 11.54 6.55 -10.38
N ASN A 802 12.37 7.38 -9.74
CA ASN A 802 12.46 8.79 -10.05
C ASN A 802 13.90 9.29 -9.93
N LEU A 803 14.32 10.08 -10.91
CA LEU A 803 15.51 10.92 -10.81
C LEU A 803 15.12 12.39 -10.65
N VAL A 804 15.80 13.07 -9.72
CA VAL A 804 15.57 14.49 -9.41
C VAL A 804 16.88 15.23 -9.18
N GLU A 805 16.79 16.56 -9.20
CA GLU A 805 17.76 17.44 -8.56
C GLU A 805 17.07 18.26 -7.45
N ILE A 806 17.86 18.68 -6.47
CA ILE A 806 17.45 19.46 -5.32
C ILE A 806 18.34 20.70 -5.22
N ARG A 807 17.70 21.87 -5.14
CA ARG A 807 18.38 23.16 -4.95
C ARG A 807 17.72 23.98 -3.85
N LYS A 808 18.47 24.89 -3.24
CA LYS A 808 17.93 25.86 -2.29
C LYS A 808 16.96 26.82 -2.98
N VAL A 809 15.88 27.20 -2.28
CA VAL A 809 14.92 28.22 -2.74
C VAL A 809 15.56 29.60 -2.77
#